data_AF-A0A6I5IRB9-F1
#
_entry.id   AF-A0A6I5IRB9-F1
#
_cell.length_a   1.000
_cell.length_b   1.000
_cell.length_c   1.000
_cell.angle_alpha   90.00
_cell.angle_beta   90.00
_cell.angle_gamma   90.00
#
_symmetry.space_group_name_H-M   'P 1'
#
loop_
_entity.id
_entity.type
_entity.pdbx_description
1 polymer ?
#
loop_
_entity_poly.entity_id
_entity_poly.type
_entity_poly.pdbx_seq_one_letter_code
_entity_poly.pdbx_strand_id
1 'polypeptide(L)'
;MTTKTIKTPYFSVQYLLREFAKGLGTKSLAGKKIDDACKNAEINPYHLQSLKNELIHKPLTQYVNIYFADHVLEQFERVTETYLNLIKMVPLDGVNAELAQQLIERFFMTVAVAAICSGSLEGMRLTPRDVAWSGRSLMEMVLEKLDGSTEWQNFLINSSDYHKERLRAWSLGPGSELPDLTSISVIGEKWQRGNSWGTFKARLIIARLWDYFFYRSGYTDLNILKHNSLQQCLDALVRKLFNLLCQVKEKYAATTPLALGLFEQLRLREIRKEGSQEYCLELLKQLKSRQDLLDINKETTYYYHWMKARYHLHSGYLQESIDEYKLAFEQVIYRQGENTDKIIIEAIVAACRSYKPDKRFINRLRRMAVVMKIDIMPPEHNTDEFKAKPQDIETWEIASFSYYFTSFFTKESFFEGASYPENPHIKPGFWMVDESAHQVDLNKPNSVFSVGMEGGLVKKMPQLVYFSMQDDLEAISALLNEGADVNKVSSSNESAILLAVQCMQANLVPLNSMSDELFKLLSQKPHKKSVLDTLTDKRKLSPLGCAVQTGRLDVVRTLLEMGASVDRRHDIIGETPLYTAIGLIAFHTRPQRNTEHWEKMKYSEMSLQSVRAHTAGMLPHDLNHLRKVMMEQDSTPLFQAIQQVMPELMRDNITKYTTADGFRQIAKHLIEFGADPNAKHDTAMLGYTPFMLAIELDEAELVEAMMESKHHQINFGDTCVDSLSRQRVDLDRLMRNWNSNKVAQMWLERFSD
;
A
#
# COMPACT_ATOMS: atom_id res chain seq x y z
N MET A 1 17.11 -8.06 26.88
CA MET A 1 18.09 -9.05 26.37
C MET A 1 18.95 -8.35 25.34
N THR A 2 20.27 -8.37 25.52
CA THR A 2 21.27 -7.82 24.60
C THR A 2 21.23 -8.59 23.27
N THR A 3 20.31 -8.23 22.39
CA THR A 3 20.15 -8.86 21.07
C THR A 3 21.24 -8.35 20.15
N LYS A 4 22.31 -9.14 20.03
CA LYS A 4 23.37 -8.96 19.03
C LYS A 4 22.68 -8.92 17.65
N THR A 5 22.76 -7.79 16.96
CA THR A 5 22.13 -7.60 15.65
C THR A 5 22.67 -8.66 14.68
N ILE A 6 21.78 -9.47 14.10
CA ILE A 6 22.18 -10.51 13.15
C ILE A 6 22.58 -9.82 11.84
N LYS A 7 23.83 -10.02 11.42
CA LYS A 7 24.33 -9.44 10.17
C LYS A 7 23.81 -10.25 8.99
N THR A 8 23.06 -9.61 8.10
CA THR A 8 22.43 -10.21 6.93
C THR A 8 23.25 -9.94 5.67
N PRO A 9 23.31 -10.86 4.70
CA PRO A 9 24.14 -10.70 3.50
C PRO A 9 23.60 -9.60 2.57
N TYR A 10 22.30 -9.35 2.57
CA TYR A 10 21.70 -8.17 1.94
C TYR A 10 21.49 -7.06 2.98
N PHE A 11 21.58 -5.82 2.52
CA PHE A 11 21.25 -4.64 3.29
C PHE A 11 19.74 -4.43 3.34
N SER A 12 19.27 -3.69 4.34
CA SER A 12 17.87 -3.31 4.41
C SER A 12 17.53 -2.18 3.44
N VAL A 13 16.25 -2.04 3.05
CA VAL A 13 15.81 -0.95 2.16
C VAL A 13 16.10 0.43 2.75
N GLN A 14 15.95 0.59 4.07
CA GLN A 14 16.30 1.82 4.78
C GLN A 14 17.81 2.10 4.79
N TYR A 15 18.67 1.07 4.74
CA TYR A 15 20.11 1.28 4.52
C TYR A 15 20.38 1.88 3.15
N LEU A 16 19.76 1.35 2.09
CA LEU A 16 19.89 1.91 0.74
C LEU A 16 19.44 3.38 0.74
N LEU A 17 18.26 3.68 1.29
CA LEU A 17 17.77 5.06 1.42
C LEU A 17 18.76 5.98 2.13
N ARG A 18 19.38 5.50 3.23
CA ARG A 18 20.39 6.26 3.97
C ARG A 18 21.62 6.57 3.12
N GLU A 19 22.17 5.59 2.42
CA GLU A 19 23.36 5.79 1.58
C GLU A 19 23.05 6.74 0.40
N PHE A 20 21.88 6.58 -0.23
CA PHE A 20 21.41 7.51 -1.25
C PHE A 20 21.22 8.93 -0.72
N ALA A 21 20.66 9.10 0.48
CA ALA A 21 20.52 10.41 1.11
C ALA A 21 21.87 11.09 1.42
N LYS A 22 22.94 10.32 1.68
CA LYS A 22 24.30 10.89 1.81
C LYS A 22 24.79 11.41 0.45
N GLY A 23 24.57 10.65 -0.60
CA GLY A 23 24.88 11.03 -1.99
C GLY A 23 24.09 12.23 -2.50
N LEU A 24 22.84 12.42 -2.05
CA LEU A 24 22.06 13.62 -2.34
C LEU A 24 22.42 14.81 -1.44
N GLY A 25 23.05 14.56 -0.28
CA GLY A 25 23.35 15.61 0.71
C GLY A 25 22.17 15.96 1.61
N THR A 26 21.16 15.09 1.65
CA THR A 26 19.92 15.27 2.41
C THR A 26 19.90 14.48 3.71
N LYS A 27 20.86 13.57 3.95
CA LYS A 27 20.89 12.68 5.13
C LYS A 27 20.75 13.43 6.45
N SER A 28 21.30 14.64 6.58
CA SER A 28 21.21 15.45 7.79
C SER A 28 19.78 15.89 8.13
N LEU A 29 18.88 16.02 7.14
CA LEU A 29 17.51 16.50 7.31
C LEU A 29 16.64 15.55 8.14
N ALA A 30 16.92 14.25 8.10
CA ALA A 30 16.28 13.25 8.95
C ALA A 30 17.30 12.29 9.60
N GLY A 31 18.52 12.78 9.87
CA GLY A 31 19.69 11.96 10.22
C GLY A 31 19.46 10.98 11.37
N LYS A 32 18.91 11.48 12.49
CA LYS A 32 18.59 10.63 13.64
C LYS A 32 17.53 9.58 13.30
N LYS A 33 16.46 9.97 12.58
CA LYS A 33 15.36 9.06 12.22
C LYS A 33 15.84 7.92 11.32
N ILE A 34 16.63 8.23 10.28
CA ILE A 34 17.16 7.22 9.36
C ILE A 34 18.23 6.35 10.01
N ASP A 35 19.10 6.92 10.85
CA ASP A 35 20.12 6.15 11.57
C ASP A 35 19.47 5.18 12.58
N ASP A 36 18.43 5.63 13.29
CA ASP A 36 17.63 4.78 14.19
C ASP A 36 16.88 3.69 13.42
N ALA A 37 16.32 4.00 12.25
CA ALA A 37 15.67 3.02 11.38
C ALA A 37 16.64 1.93 10.89
N CYS A 38 17.89 2.29 10.56
CA CYS A 38 18.91 1.35 10.14
C CYS A 38 19.45 0.43 11.26
N LYS A 39 19.12 0.67 12.54
CA LYS A 39 19.51 -0.22 13.64
C LYS A 39 18.74 -1.55 13.63
N ASN A 40 17.58 -1.57 12.99
CA ASN A 40 16.73 -2.75 12.85
C ASN A 40 16.67 -3.17 11.38
N ALA A 41 16.53 -4.47 11.13
CA ALA A 41 16.25 -4.98 9.79
C ALA A 41 14.83 -4.58 9.35
N GLU A 42 13.89 -4.58 10.28
CA GLU A 42 12.48 -4.25 10.02
C GLU A 42 12.21 -2.75 10.03
N ILE A 43 11.24 -2.32 9.21
CA ILE A 43 10.75 -0.94 9.20
C ILE A 43 9.23 -0.91 8.96
N ASN A 44 8.53 0.02 9.59
CA ASN A 44 7.13 0.29 9.29
C ASN A 44 7.03 0.95 7.89
N PRO A 45 6.19 0.47 6.96
CA PRO A 45 6.04 1.03 5.61
C PRO A 45 5.72 2.53 5.59
N TYR A 46 4.85 3.01 6.48
CA TYR A 46 4.52 4.44 6.61
C TYR A 46 5.74 5.26 7.03
N HIS A 47 6.54 4.73 7.96
CA HIS A 47 7.78 5.39 8.37
C HIS A 47 8.80 5.40 7.23
N LEU A 48 8.92 4.31 6.46
CA LEU A 48 9.77 4.28 5.26
C LEU A 48 9.32 5.31 4.23
N GLN A 49 8.00 5.45 4.00
CA GLN A 49 7.45 6.43 3.07
C GLN A 49 7.68 7.87 3.55
N SER A 50 7.51 8.13 4.85
CA SER A 50 7.84 9.41 5.47
C SER A 50 9.34 9.75 5.31
N LEU A 51 10.23 8.79 5.49
CA LEU A 51 11.67 8.98 5.29
C LEU A 51 12.02 9.25 3.82
N LYS A 52 11.41 8.54 2.87
CA LYS A 52 11.56 8.82 1.42
C LYS A 52 11.13 10.26 1.10
N ASN A 53 10.02 10.70 1.68
CA ASN A 53 9.57 12.08 1.52
C ASN A 53 10.55 13.10 2.13
N GLU A 54 10.98 12.89 3.38
CA GLU A 54 11.88 13.80 4.11
C GLU A 54 13.30 13.85 3.53
N LEU A 55 13.80 12.76 2.94
CA LEU A 55 15.18 12.63 2.45
C LEU A 55 15.33 12.78 0.94
N ILE A 56 14.28 12.57 0.15
CA ILE A 56 14.35 12.68 -1.32
C ILE A 56 13.35 13.73 -1.80
N HIS A 57 12.06 13.50 -1.60
CA HIS A 57 11.02 14.26 -2.31
C HIS A 57 10.95 15.73 -1.87
N LYS A 58 10.73 15.98 -0.57
CA LYS A 58 10.58 17.33 -0.03
C LYS A 58 11.82 18.22 -0.25
N PRO A 59 13.05 17.76 0.03
CA PRO A 59 14.24 18.58 -0.20
C PRO A 59 14.44 18.93 -1.68
N LEU A 60 14.31 17.94 -2.57
CA LEU A 60 14.53 18.18 -4.01
C LEU A 60 13.43 19.05 -4.61
N THR A 61 12.19 18.96 -4.09
CA THR A 61 11.11 19.87 -4.45
C THR A 61 11.44 21.30 -4.07
N GLN A 62 11.96 21.50 -2.85
CA GLN A 62 12.32 22.83 -2.33
C GLN A 62 13.51 23.44 -3.08
N TYR A 63 14.55 22.65 -3.37
CA TYR A 63 15.80 23.17 -3.93
C TYR A 63 15.83 23.21 -5.47
N VAL A 64 15.00 22.41 -6.14
CA VAL A 64 14.92 22.34 -7.61
C VAL A 64 13.51 22.58 -8.09
N ASN A 65 12.67 21.54 -8.07
CA ASN A 65 11.24 21.56 -8.37
C ASN A 65 10.64 20.16 -8.11
N ILE A 66 9.30 20.08 -8.09
CA ILE A 66 8.57 18.85 -7.80
C ILE A 66 8.81 17.74 -8.83
N TYR A 67 8.96 18.07 -10.12
CA TYR A 67 9.14 17.08 -11.19
C TYR A 67 10.49 16.35 -11.07
N PHE A 68 11.55 17.07 -10.72
CA PHE A 68 12.85 16.46 -10.45
C PHE A 68 12.80 15.57 -9.20
N ALA A 69 12.11 16.02 -8.15
CA ALA A 69 11.93 15.23 -6.94
C ALA A 69 11.17 13.93 -7.20
N ASP A 70 10.10 13.96 -8.00
CA ASP A 70 9.36 12.77 -8.41
C ASP A 70 10.23 11.81 -9.21
N HIS A 71 10.97 12.34 -10.20
CA HIS A 71 11.84 11.53 -11.03
C HIS A 71 12.89 10.80 -10.20
N VAL A 72 13.57 11.49 -9.28
CA VAL A 72 14.59 10.87 -8.42
C VAL A 72 13.97 9.84 -7.47
N LEU A 73 12.81 10.15 -6.87
CA LEU A 73 12.10 9.21 -6.02
C LEU A 73 11.66 7.96 -6.79
N GLU A 74 11.12 8.13 -8.00
CA GLU A 74 10.73 7.04 -8.88
C GLU A 74 11.93 6.15 -9.24
N GLN A 75 13.07 6.74 -9.63
CA GLN A 75 14.27 5.94 -9.92
C GLN A 75 14.76 5.20 -8.67
N PHE A 76 14.66 5.79 -7.48
CA PHE A 76 14.98 5.10 -6.23
C PHE A 76 14.03 3.92 -5.95
N GLU A 77 12.73 4.05 -6.21
CA GLU A 77 11.76 2.94 -6.09
C GLU A 77 12.09 1.81 -7.07
N ARG A 78 12.38 2.13 -8.34
CA ARG A 78 12.76 1.14 -9.37
C ARG A 78 14.04 0.38 -9.01
N VAL A 79 15.04 1.08 -8.46
CA VAL A 79 16.27 0.48 -7.93
C VAL A 79 15.95 -0.44 -6.75
N THR A 80 15.08 0.00 -5.84
CA THR A 80 14.67 -0.80 -4.68
C THR A 80 13.94 -2.07 -5.11
N GLU A 81 13.06 -1.99 -6.12
CA GLU A 81 12.37 -3.14 -6.69
C GLU A 81 13.35 -4.12 -7.35
N THR A 82 14.32 -3.60 -8.10
CA THR A 82 15.40 -4.41 -8.68
C THR A 82 16.21 -5.13 -7.59
N TYR A 83 16.45 -4.46 -6.45
CA TYR A 83 17.13 -5.05 -5.30
C TYR A 83 16.33 -6.16 -4.64
N LEU A 84 15.03 -5.96 -4.42
CA LEU A 84 14.15 -6.98 -3.85
C LEU A 84 14.06 -8.20 -4.77
N ASN A 85 14.02 -8.00 -6.10
CA ASN A 85 14.07 -9.08 -7.07
C ASN A 85 15.40 -9.85 -7.03
N LEU A 86 16.53 -9.15 -6.84
CA LEU A 86 17.83 -9.80 -6.63
C LEU A 86 17.84 -10.70 -5.39
N ILE A 87 17.26 -10.24 -4.27
CA ILE A 87 17.15 -11.02 -3.02
C ILE A 87 16.33 -12.30 -3.24
N LYS A 88 15.25 -12.23 -4.04
CA LYS A 88 14.44 -13.41 -4.39
C LYS A 88 15.20 -14.38 -5.28
N MET A 89 15.91 -13.86 -6.29
CA MET A 89 16.60 -14.68 -7.28
C MET A 89 17.85 -15.39 -6.74
N VAL A 90 18.60 -14.74 -5.82
CA VAL A 90 19.89 -15.25 -5.34
C VAL A 90 19.85 -15.53 -3.83
N PRO A 91 19.54 -16.78 -3.42
CA PRO A 91 19.53 -17.15 -2.01
C PRO A 91 20.96 -17.21 -1.46
N LEU A 92 21.23 -16.52 -0.36
CA LEU A 92 22.56 -16.45 0.27
C LEU A 92 22.62 -17.23 1.59
N ASP A 93 22.02 -18.42 1.58
CA ASP A 93 22.10 -19.38 2.68
C ASP A 93 23.56 -19.78 2.94
N GLY A 94 24.00 -19.71 4.20
CA GLY A 94 25.36 -20.11 4.57
C GLY A 94 26.47 -19.15 4.13
N VAL A 95 26.15 -18.10 3.35
CA VAL A 95 27.14 -17.13 2.88
C VAL A 95 27.47 -16.12 3.98
N ASN A 96 28.77 -15.85 4.14
CA ASN A 96 29.26 -14.82 5.04
C ASN A 96 28.73 -13.45 4.61
N ALA A 97 28.08 -12.76 5.53
CA ALA A 97 27.39 -11.51 5.22
C ALA A 97 28.35 -10.40 4.75
N GLU A 98 29.59 -10.35 5.24
CA GLU A 98 30.55 -9.29 4.88
C GLU A 98 31.03 -9.43 3.44
N LEU A 99 31.31 -10.67 3.01
CA LEU A 99 31.72 -10.94 1.62
C LEU A 99 30.60 -10.62 0.62
N ALA A 100 29.36 -10.98 0.96
CA ALA A 100 28.21 -10.64 0.14
C ALA A 100 28.00 -9.11 0.08
N GLN A 101 28.06 -8.44 1.23
CA GLN A 101 27.91 -6.99 1.33
C GLN A 101 28.98 -6.26 0.51
N GLN A 102 30.25 -6.68 0.54
CA GLN A 102 31.31 -6.09 -0.29
C GLN A 102 31.01 -6.18 -1.80
N LEU A 103 30.46 -7.31 -2.25
CA LEU A 103 30.05 -7.47 -3.66
C LEU A 103 28.83 -6.60 -3.99
N ILE A 104 27.86 -6.52 -3.09
CA ILE A 104 26.66 -5.68 -3.27
C ILE A 104 27.05 -4.19 -3.31
N GLU A 105 27.88 -3.72 -2.38
CA GLU A 105 28.39 -2.35 -2.40
C GLU A 105 29.18 -2.06 -3.69
N ARG A 106 30.04 -2.98 -4.11
CA ARG A 106 30.85 -2.79 -5.31
C ARG A 106 30.06 -2.82 -6.61
N PHE A 107 29.14 -3.76 -6.78
CA PHE A 107 28.43 -3.95 -8.05
C PHE A 107 27.03 -3.36 -8.01
N PHE A 108 26.21 -3.70 -7.01
CA PHE A 108 24.82 -3.24 -6.97
C PHE A 108 24.75 -1.72 -6.80
N MET A 109 25.50 -1.13 -5.85
CA MET A 109 25.45 0.33 -5.67
C MET A 109 26.02 1.07 -6.88
N THR A 110 27.04 0.53 -7.56
CA THR A 110 27.54 1.06 -8.83
C THR A 110 26.42 1.10 -9.89
N VAL A 111 25.67 0.01 -10.05
CA VAL A 111 24.54 -0.04 -10.99
C VAL A 111 23.40 0.88 -10.57
N ALA A 112 23.05 0.87 -9.28
CA ALA A 112 21.94 1.64 -8.74
C ALA A 112 22.13 3.15 -8.93
N VAL A 113 23.33 3.67 -8.61
CA VAL A 113 23.67 5.08 -8.80
C VAL A 113 23.68 5.43 -10.28
N ALA A 114 24.28 4.58 -11.11
CA ALA A 114 24.32 4.80 -12.55
C ALA A 114 22.91 4.84 -13.15
N ALA A 115 22.02 3.91 -12.76
CA ALA A 115 20.64 3.84 -13.20
C ALA A 115 19.85 5.11 -12.83
N ILE A 116 19.97 5.58 -11.59
CA ILE A 116 19.30 6.82 -11.14
C ILE A 116 19.82 8.04 -11.93
N CYS A 117 21.10 8.08 -12.28
CA CYS A 117 21.69 9.19 -13.03
C CYS A 117 21.39 9.14 -14.53
N SER A 118 21.08 7.96 -15.10
CA SER A 118 20.95 7.75 -16.55
C SER A 118 20.03 8.76 -17.24
N GLY A 119 18.82 8.99 -16.74
CA GLY A 119 17.87 9.91 -17.38
C GLY A 119 18.41 11.36 -17.47
N SER A 120 19.12 11.81 -16.44
CA SER A 120 19.76 13.14 -16.45
C SER A 120 20.99 13.20 -17.35
N LEU A 121 21.76 12.10 -17.44
CA LEU A 121 22.90 11.98 -18.36
C LEU A 121 22.44 11.99 -19.82
N GLU A 122 21.37 11.27 -20.15
CA GLU A 122 20.78 11.25 -21.49
C GLU A 122 20.36 12.66 -21.94
N GLY A 123 19.76 13.44 -21.04
CA GLY A 123 19.45 14.85 -21.27
C GLY A 123 20.66 15.76 -21.51
N MET A 124 21.88 15.26 -21.24
CA MET A 124 23.17 15.89 -21.55
C MET A 124 23.89 15.23 -22.72
N ARG A 125 23.27 14.26 -23.40
CA ARG A 125 23.89 13.40 -24.42
C ARG A 125 25.13 12.67 -23.89
N LEU A 126 25.01 12.15 -22.67
CA LEU A 126 26.01 11.32 -22.00
C LEU A 126 25.37 10.00 -21.58
N THR A 127 26.20 8.97 -21.46
CA THR A 127 25.85 7.72 -20.79
C THR A 127 26.72 7.53 -19.55
N PRO A 128 26.31 6.67 -18.59
CA PRO A 128 27.18 6.28 -17.47
C PRO A 128 28.56 5.80 -17.93
N ARG A 129 28.62 5.15 -19.11
CA ARG A 129 29.86 4.67 -19.72
C ARG A 129 30.77 5.81 -20.17
N ASP A 130 30.21 6.86 -20.77
CA ASP A 130 30.98 8.03 -21.22
C ASP A 130 31.62 8.74 -20.03
N VAL A 131 30.87 8.89 -18.93
CA VAL A 131 31.39 9.48 -17.69
C VAL A 131 32.53 8.62 -17.15
N ALA A 132 32.35 7.29 -17.07
CA ALA A 132 33.39 6.38 -16.58
C ALA A 132 34.66 6.36 -17.46
N TRP A 133 34.52 6.50 -18.79
CA TRP A 133 35.66 6.58 -19.72
C TRP A 133 36.41 7.90 -19.66
N SER A 134 35.71 9.00 -19.35
CA SER A 134 36.33 10.32 -19.31
C SER A 134 37.43 10.45 -18.25
N GLY A 135 37.33 9.68 -17.15
CA GLY A 135 38.21 9.83 -15.99
C GLY A 135 38.01 11.12 -15.20
N ARG A 136 37.04 11.96 -15.60
CA ARG A 136 36.69 13.25 -14.99
C ARG A 136 35.53 13.09 -14.01
N SER A 137 35.42 14.01 -13.06
CA SER A 137 34.24 14.08 -12.19
C SER A 137 32.99 14.47 -13.00
N LEU A 138 31.82 13.99 -12.60
CA LEU A 138 30.58 14.37 -13.30
C LEU A 138 30.28 15.86 -13.11
N MET A 139 30.68 16.45 -11.96
CA MET A 139 30.53 17.88 -11.70
C MET A 139 31.27 18.74 -12.72
N GLU A 140 32.53 18.41 -13.01
CA GLU A 140 33.33 19.08 -14.03
C GLU A 140 32.65 19.03 -15.41
N MET A 141 32.16 17.84 -15.81
CA MET A 141 31.47 17.67 -17.09
C MET A 141 30.14 18.44 -17.16
N VAL A 142 29.41 18.50 -16.04
CA VAL A 142 28.16 19.27 -15.96
C VAL A 142 28.45 20.74 -16.14
N LEU A 143 29.39 21.30 -15.38
CA LEU A 143 29.74 22.72 -15.46
C LEU A 143 30.22 23.11 -16.87
N GLU A 144 31.08 22.30 -17.50
CA GLU A 144 31.50 22.48 -18.89
C GLU A 144 30.31 22.52 -19.87
N LYS A 145 29.31 21.63 -19.68
CA LYS A 145 28.12 21.62 -20.54
C LYS A 145 27.18 22.79 -20.26
N LEU A 146 27.13 23.30 -19.03
CA LEU A 146 26.32 24.46 -18.70
C LEU A 146 26.88 25.74 -19.34
N ASP A 147 28.20 25.84 -19.52
CA ASP A 147 28.83 26.97 -20.22
C ASP A 147 28.39 27.12 -21.68
N GLY A 148 27.77 26.10 -22.29
CA GLY A 148 27.15 26.20 -23.61
C GLY A 148 25.78 26.90 -23.63
N SER A 149 25.19 27.22 -22.47
CA SER A 149 23.89 27.89 -22.38
C SER A 149 24.03 29.40 -22.24
N THR A 150 23.29 30.16 -23.06
CA THR A 150 23.23 31.62 -22.98
C THR A 150 22.72 32.12 -21.61
N GLU A 151 21.70 31.48 -21.05
CA GLU A 151 21.18 31.80 -19.71
C GLU A 151 22.24 31.62 -18.62
N TRP A 152 23.00 30.53 -18.69
CA TRP A 152 24.08 30.26 -17.75
C TRP A 152 25.26 31.23 -17.90
N GLN A 153 25.67 31.53 -19.13
CA GLN A 153 26.74 32.50 -19.41
C GLN A 153 26.38 33.90 -18.88
N ASN A 154 25.14 34.34 -19.09
CA ASN A 154 24.65 35.61 -18.56
C ASN A 154 24.69 35.65 -17.02
N PHE A 155 24.32 34.55 -16.38
CA PHE A 155 24.47 34.42 -14.92
C PHE A 155 25.94 34.51 -14.50
N LEU A 156 26.85 33.80 -15.18
CA LEU A 156 28.27 33.83 -14.85
C LEU A 156 28.84 35.25 -14.99
N ILE A 157 28.50 35.99 -16.04
CA ILE A 157 28.97 37.38 -16.23
C ILE A 157 28.56 38.25 -15.04
N ASN A 158 27.29 38.15 -14.62
CA ASN A 158 26.69 38.95 -13.56
C ASN A 158 26.96 38.41 -12.13
N SER A 159 27.59 37.25 -12.01
CA SER A 159 27.88 36.61 -10.72
C SER A 159 29.07 37.26 -10.01
N SER A 160 28.99 37.32 -8.67
CA SER A 160 30.10 37.77 -7.83
C SER A 160 31.31 36.82 -7.91
N ASP A 161 32.49 37.34 -7.63
CA ASP A 161 33.74 36.55 -7.63
C ASP A 161 33.67 35.37 -6.66
N TYR A 162 32.94 35.53 -5.55
CA TYR A 162 32.65 34.45 -4.62
C TYR A 162 31.93 33.27 -5.31
N HIS A 163 30.86 33.52 -6.07
CA HIS A 163 30.14 32.44 -6.76
C HIS A 163 30.99 31.79 -7.85
N LYS A 164 31.77 32.58 -8.60
CA LYS A 164 32.68 32.07 -9.62
C LYS A 164 33.75 31.16 -9.02
N GLU A 165 34.33 31.56 -7.89
CA GLU A 165 35.36 30.78 -7.20
C GLU A 165 34.80 29.47 -6.63
N ARG A 166 33.55 29.48 -6.15
CA ARG A 166 32.88 28.26 -5.71
C ARG A 166 32.65 27.27 -6.86
N LEU A 167 32.19 27.73 -8.01
CA LEU A 167 32.01 26.88 -9.19
C LEU A 167 33.35 26.28 -9.65
N ARG A 168 34.43 27.07 -9.62
CA ARG A 168 35.78 26.58 -9.89
C ARG A 168 36.22 25.52 -8.87
N ALA A 169 35.97 25.73 -7.58
CA ALA A 169 36.31 24.77 -6.55
C ALA A 169 35.62 23.41 -6.77
N TRP A 170 34.38 23.41 -7.27
CA TRP A 170 33.63 22.20 -7.62
C TRP A 170 34.12 21.52 -8.91
N SER A 171 34.84 22.24 -9.78
CA SER A 171 35.36 21.71 -11.05
C SER A 171 36.81 21.22 -10.98
N LEU A 172 37.45 21.18 -9.81
CA LEU A 172 38.85 20.76 -9.64
C LEU A 172 39.09 19.24 -9.81
N GLY A 173 38.07 18.47 -10.22
CA GLY A 173 38.16 17.05 -10.51
C GLY A 173 37.90 16.13 -9.30
N PRO A 174 38.31 14.85 -9.38
CA PRO A 174 38.10 13.86 -8.32
C PRO A 174 38.67 14.30 -6.96
N GLY A 175 37.84 14.29 -5.92
CA GLY A 175 38.22 14.72 -4.56
C GLY A 175 37.92 16.19 -4.24
N SER A 176 37.47 16.98 -5.23
CA SER A 176 36.95 18.34 -5.04
C SER A 176 35.78 18.39 -4.05
N GLU A 177 35.56 19.58 -3.46
CA GLU A 177 34.44 19.84 -2.55
C GLU A 177 33.09 19.50 -3.22
N LEU A 178 32.28 18.68 -2.55
CA LEU A 178 30.92 18.40 -3.04
C LEU A 178 30.00 19.53 -2.61
N PRO A 179 29.24 20.15 -3.54
CA PRO A 179 28.28 21.18 -3.20
C PRO A 179 27.22 20.68 -2.22
N ASP A 180 26.87 21.48 -1.22
CA ASP A 180 25.63 21.28 -0.46
C ASP A 180 24.42 21.83 -1.22
N LEU A 181 23.23 21.39 -0.82
CA LEU A 181 21.98 21.77 -1.49
C LEU A 181 21.66 23.26 -1.34
N THR A 182 22.00 23.85 -0.19
CA THR A 182 21.79 25.29 0.04
C THR A 182 22.61 26.13 -0.94
N SER A 183 23.82 25.68 -1.25
CA SER A 183 24.73 26.32 -2.19
C SER A 183 24.31 26.15 -3.64
N ILE A 184 23.75 25.00 -4.00
CA ILE A 184 23.13 24.83 -5.32
C ILE A 184 21.88 25.71 -5.45
N SER A 185 21.12 25.88 -4.37
CA SER A 185 19.84 26.60 -4.41
C SER A 185 19.98 28.10 -4.70
N VAL A 186 21.08 28.72 -4.26
CA VAL A 186 21.37 30.15 -4.47
C VAL A 186 21.96 30.46 -5.85
N ILE A 187 22.28 29.43 -6.64
CA ILE A 187 22.76 29.61 -8.02
C ILE A 187 21.59 29.99 -8.92
N GLY A 188 21.71 31.16 -9.56
CA GLY A 188 20.73 31.68 -10.49
C GLY A 188 19.33 31.82 -9.92
N GLU A 189 18.34 31.77 -10.80
CA GLU A 189 16.95 32.04 -10.43
C GLU A 189 16.25 30.80 -9.88
N LYS A 190 15.07 31.01 -9.30
CA LYS A 190 14.16 29.92 -8.96
C LYS A 190 13.60 29.31 -10.23
N TRP A 191 13.29 28.01 -10.17
CA TRP A 191 12.60 27.36 -11.27
C TRP A 191 11.26 28.05 -11.54
N GLN A 192 11.02 28.36 -12.82
CA GLN A 192 9.74 28.84 -13.34
C GLN A 192 9.51 28.20 -14.70
N ARG A 193 8.24 28.05 -15.09
CA ARG A 193 7.88 27.50 -16.40
C ARG A 193 8.47 28.41 -17.49
N GLY A 194 9.33 27.85 -18.35
CA GLY A 194 10.00 28.59 -19.43
C GLY A 194 11.47 28.93 -19.18
N ASN A 195 11.99 28.80 -17.95
CA ASN A 195 13.42 28.99 -17.65
C ASN A 195 14.17 27.65 -17.48
N SER A 196 15.50 27.66 -17.66
CA SER A 196 16.32 26.43 -17.61
C SER A 196 16.88 26.11 -16.21
N TRP A 197 16.64 26.96 -15.21
CA TRP A 197 17.28 26.87 -13.89
C TRP A 197 16.97 25.58 -13.13
N GLY A 198 15.77 25.03 -13.28
CA GLY A 198 15.44 23.71 -12.72
C GLY A 198 16.33 22.61 -13.28
N THR A 199 16.58 22.63 -14.59
CA THR A 199 17.46 21.67 -15.28
C THR A 199 18.91 21.84 -14.84
N PHE A 200 19.39 23.07 -14.69
CA PHE A 200 20.76 23.33 -14.23
C PHE A 200 21.00 22.80 -12.81
N LYS A 201 20.11 23.14 -11.88
CA LYS A 201 20.19 22.67 -10.49
C LYS A 201 20.03 21.15 -10.39
N ALA A 202 19.14 20.53 -11.16
CA ALA A 202 19.00 19.08 -11.25
C ALA A 202 20.32 18.41 -11.66
N ARG A 203 20.98 18.90 -12.72
CA ARG A 203 22.26 18.37 -13.20
C ARG A 203 23.37 18.49 -12.15
N LEU A 204 23.44 19.61 -11.42
CA LEU A 204 24.40 19.78 -10.31
C LEU A 204 24.17 18.79 -9.17
N ILE A 205 22.91 18.53 -8.79
CA ILE A 205 22.58 17.54 -7.76
C ILE A 205 22.91 16.11 -8.22
N ILE A 206 22.63 15.78 -9.48
CA ILE A 206 22.98 14.46 -10.04
C ILE A 206 24.50 14.27 -10.13
N ALA A 207 25.24 15.31 -10.52
CA ALA A 207 26.70 15.29 -10.46
C ALA A 207 27.22 15.05 -9.04
N ARG A 208 26.66 15.76 -8.06
CA ARG A 208 26.99 15.55 -6.64
C ARG A 208 26.72 14.11 -6.20
N LEU A 209 25.58 13.53 -6.58
CA LEU A 209 25.20 12.16 -6.27
C LEU A 209 26.24 11.17 -6.84
N TRP A 210 26.54 11.30 -8.12
CA TRP A 210 27.53 10.47 -8.81
C TRP A 210 28.90 10.58 -8.15
N ASP A 211 29.40 11.80 -7.96
CA ASP A 211 30.76 12.04 -7.47
C ASP A 211 30.93 11.62 -6.00
N TYR A 212 29.87 11.74 -5.18
CA TYR A 212 29.88 11.18 -3.82
C TYR A 212 30.13 9.67 -3.85
N PHE A 213 29.37 8.93 -4.66
CA PHE A 213 29.53 7.48 -4.69
C PHE A 213 30.90 7.11 -5.27
N PHE A 214 31.23 7.57 -6.47
CA PHE A 214 32.40 7.09 -7.19
C PHE A 214 33.75 7.63 -6.70
N TYR A 215 33.76 8.76 -5.96
CA TYR A 215 35.01 9.35 -5.46
C TYR A 215 35.09 9.51 -3.94
N ARG A 216 33.99 9.34 -3.19
CA ARG A 216 34.00 9.51 -1.72
C ARG A 216 33.49 8.33 -0.89
N SER A 217 32.58 7.51 -1.42
CA SER A 217 31.96 6.43 -0.64
C SER A 217 32.94 5.31 -0.25
N GLY A 218 33.96 5.09 -1.09
CA GLY A 218 35.00 4.07 -0.88
C GLY A 218 34.61 2.66 -1.31
N TYR A 219 33.41 2.43 -1.83
CA TYR A 219 32.95 1.07 -2.16
C TYR A 219 32.41 0.85 -3.58
N THR A 220 32.02 1.88 -4.33
CA THR A 220 31.63 1.74 -5.76
C THR A 220 32.85 1.73 -6.70
N ASP A 221 32.70 1.21 -7.92
CA ASP A 221 33.81 1.03 -8.87
C ASP A 221 33.44 1.42 -10.32
N LEU A 222 33.97 2.57 -10.78
CA LEU A 222 33.75 3.08 -12.13
C LEU A 222 34.25 2.15 -13.24
N ASN A 223 35.28 1.33 -12.98
CA ASN A 223 35.85 0.48 -14.02
C ASN A 223 34.86 -0.59 -14.49
N ILE A 224 33.90 -0.96 -13.63
CA ILE A 224 32.83 -1.90 -13.97
C ILE A 224 31.97 -1.34 -15.12
N LEU A 225 31.72 -0.03 -15.15
CA LEU A 225 30.88 0.65 -16.15
C LEU A 225 31.59 0.89 -17.50
N LYS A 226 32.92 0.88 -17.55
CA LYS A 226 33.68 1.15 -18.80
C LYS A 226 33.40 0.11 -19.90
N HIS A 227 33.21 -1.14 -19.49
CA HIS A 227 33.18 -2.29 -20.40
C HIS A 227 31.86 -3.07 -20.38
N ASN A 228 30.91 -2.68 -19.53
CA ASN A 228 29.66 -3.42 -19.34
C ASN A 228 28.46 -2.48 -19.33
N SER A 229 27.34 -2.94 -19.90
CA SER A 229 26.04 -2.32 -19.66
C SER A 229 25.58 -2.54 -18.21
N LEU A 230 24.62 -1.75 -17.74
CA LEU A 230 24.06 -1.90 -16.38
C LEU A 230 23.54 -3.33 -16.13
N GLN A 231 22.89 -3.93 -17.13
CA GLN A 231 22.43 -5.32 -17.05
C GLN A 231 23.60 -6.30 -16.91
N GLN A 232 24.65 -6.16 -17.72
CA GLN A 232 25.82 -7.03 -17.65
C GLN A 232 26.54 -6.92 -16.29
N CYS A 233 26.55 -5.73 -15.68
CA CYS A 233 27.06 -5.51 -14.33
C CYS A 233 26.24 -6.28 -13.27
N LEU A 234 24.90 -6.23 -13.37
CA LEU A 234 24.01 -7.00 -12.49
C LEU A 234 24.21 -8.50 -12.69
N ASP A 235 24.29 -8.97 -13.94
CA ASP A 235 24.56 -10.38 -14.24
C ASP A 235 25.91 -10.83 -13.66
N ALA A 236 26.92 -9.96 -13.69
CA ALA A 236 28.22 -10.21 -13.08
C ALA A 236 28.14 -10.30 -11.55
N LEU A 237 27.36 -9.43 -10.89
CA LEU A 237 27.07 -9.54 -9.46
C LEU A 237 26.40 -10.87 -9.13
N VAL A 238 25.35 -11.22 -9.86
CA VAL A 238 24.59 -12.46 -9.68
C VAL A 238 25.51 -13.67 -9.78
N ARG A 239 26.36 -13.74 -10.83
CA ARG A 239 27.37 -14.81 -10.97
C ARG A 239 28.33 -14.86 -9.77
N LYS A 240 28.83 -13.72 -9.30
CA LYS A 240 29.76 -13.66 -8.16
C LYS A 240 29.10 -14.09 -6.86
N LEU A 241 27.86 -13.70 -6.62
CA LEU A 241 27.08 -14.14 -5.46
C LEU A 241 26.81 -15.65 -5.51
N PHE A 242 26.46 -16.20 -6.68
CA PHE A 242 26.35 -17.65 -6.86
C PHE A 242 27.68 -18.39 -6.64
N ASN A 243 28.82 -17.78 -7.01
CA ASN A 243 30.12 -18.37 -6.71
C ASN A 243 30.38 -18.45 -5.20
N LEU A 244 30.04 -17.41 -4.43
CA LEU A 244 30.10 -17.47 -2.96
C LEU A 244 29.18 -18.57 -2.41
N LEU A 245 27.98 -18.71 -2.98
CA LEU A 245 27.06 -19.79 -2.60
C LEU A 245 27.66 -21.17 -2.90
N CYS A 246 28.32 -21.34 -4.05
CA CYS A 246 28.99 -22.59 -4.39
C CYS A 246 30.15 -22.93 -3.44
N GLN A 247 30.90 -21.93 -2.97
CA GLN A 247 31.99 -22.13 -2.01
C GLN A 247 31.50 -22.65 -0.65
N VAL A 248 30.29 -22.25 -0.23
CA VAL A 248 29.74 -22.71 1.05
C VAL A 248 29.03 -24.07 0.97
N LYS A 249 28.81 -24.61 -0.24
CA LYS A 249 28.20 -25.95 -0.43
C LYS A 249 29.00 -27.04 0.28
N GLU A 250 30.33 -27.00 0.22
CA GLU A 250 31.18 -27.99 0.90
C GLU A 250 31.05 -27.87 2.41
N LYS A 251 31.08 -26.65 2.96
CA LYS A 251 30.92 -26.37 4.39
C LYS A 251 29.63 -26.96 4.95
N TYR A 252 28.53 -26.83 4.22
CA TYR A 252 27.19 -27.27 4.66
C TYR A 252 26.74 -28.59 4.03
N ALA A 253 27.62 -29.32 3.32
CA ALA A 253 27.29 -30.58 2.66
C ALA A 253 26.73 -31.63 3.64
N ALA A 254 27.19 -31.62 4.89
CA ALA A 254 26.70 -32.50 5.94
C ALA A 254 25.30 -32.12 6.45
N THR A 255 24.88 -30.86 6.36
CA THR A 255 23.55 -30.41 6.83
C THR A 255 22.50 -30.42 5.72
N THR A 256 22.91 -30.27 4.46
CA THR A 256 21.98 -30.16 3.32
C THR A 256 21.02 -31.35 3.18
N PRO A 257 21.46 -32.62 3.21
CA PRO A 257 20.54 -33.75 3.10
C PRO A 257 19.54 -33.82 4.27
N LEU A 258 19.96 -33.42 5.48
CA LEU A 258 19.09 -33.37 6.65
C LEU A 258 18.01 -32.28 6.50
N ALA A 259 18.42 -31.10 6.03
CA ALA A 259 17.52 -29.97 5.79
C ALA A 259 16.52 -30.25 4.66
N LEU A 260 16.96 -30.87 3.56
CA LEU A 260 16.09 -31.28 2.46
C LEU A 260 15.15 -32.41 2.90
N GLY A 261 15.67 -33.42 3.61
CA GLY A 261 14.86 -34.49 4.17
C GLY A 261 13.77 -33.96 5.10
N LEU A 262 14.09 -33.01 5.99
CA LEU A 262 13.09 -32.34 6.82
C LEU A 262 12.02 -31.61 6.00
N PHE A 263 12.43 -30.89 4.95
CA PHE A 263 11.50 -30.15 4.11
C PHE A 263 10.54 -31.07 3.34
N GLU A 264 11.05 -32.19 2.82
CA GLU A 264 10.24 -33.21 2.18
C GLU A 264 9.25 -33.83 3.18
N GLN A 265 9.73 -34.25 4.35
CA GLN A 265 8.87 -34.86 5.37
C GLN A 265 7.84 -33.89 5.95
N LEU A 266 8.14 -32.60 6.01
CA LEU A 266 7.28 -31.53 6.55
C LEU A 266 6.64 -30.68 5.44
N ARG A 267 6.53 -31.22 4.22
CA ARG A 267 5.88 -30.51 3.11
C ARG A 267 4.41 -30.27 3.41
N LEU A 268 3.92 -29.08 3.08
CA LEU A 268 2.53 -28.70 3.33
C LEU A 268 1.58 -29.43 2.39
N ARG A 269 0.36 -29.74 2.87
CA ARG A 269 -0.71 -30.40 2.11
C ARG A 269 -0.39 -31.81 1.64
N GLU A 270 0.56 -32.48 2.29
CA GLU A 270 0.86 -33.89 2.06
C GLU A 270 0.44 -34.74 3.26
N ILE A 271 0.06 -36.00 3.00
CA ILE A 271 -0.34 -36.97 4.02
C ILE A 271 0.90 -37.46 4.76
N ARG A 272 0.87 -37.47 6.10
CA ARG A 272 1.97 -38.01 6.92
C ARG A 272 1.93 -39.53 6.99
N LYS A 273 3.09 -40.17 6.83
CA LYS A 273 3.25 -41.63 6.98
C LYS A 273 3.50 -41.99 8.45
N GLU A 274 3.15 -43.22 8.82
CA GLU A 274 3.48 -43.78 10.14
C GLU A 274 5.00 -43.71 10.41
N GLY A 275 5.40 -43.39 11.64
CA GLY A 275 6.81 -43.22 12.05
C GLY A 275 7.51 -41.95 11.54
N SER A 276 6.83 -41.10 10.76
CA SER A 276 7.43 -39.86 10.23
C SER A 276 7.76 -38.85 11.34
N GLN A 277 7.05 -38.89 12.47
CA GLN A 277 7.24 -37.94 13.57
C GLN A 277 8.58 -38.18 14.28
N GLU A 278 8.89 -39.43 14.64
CA GLU A 278 10.16 -39.83 15.25
C GLU A 278 11.32 -39.57 14.29
N TYR A 279 11.12 -39.87 13.00
CA TYR A 279 12.12 -39.61 11.97
C TYR A 279 12.42 -38.12 11.81
N CYS A 280 11.40 -37.25 11.76
CA CYS A 280 11.59 -35.79 11.73
C CYS A 280 12.31 -35.28 12.98
N LEU A 281 11.96 -35.80 14.16
CA LEU A 281 12.59 -35.41 15.41
C LEU A 281 14.09 -35.77 15.41
N GLU A 282 14.43 -36.96 14.90
CA GLU A 282 15.81 -37.40 14.77
C GLU A 282 16.60 -36.55 13.76
N LEU A 283 16.00 -36.25 12.61
CA LEU A 283 16.59 -35.31 11.64
C LEU A 283 16.80 -33.92 12.23
N LEU A 284 15.86 -33.39 13.02
CA LEU A 284 16.01 -32.11 13.71
C LEU A 284 17.17 -32.12 14.71
N LYS A 285 17.33 -33.20 15.49
CA LYS A 285 18.46 -33.36 16.42
C LYS A 285 19.80 -33.41 15.69
N GLN A 286 19.88 -34.19 14.62
CA GLN A 286 21.09 -34.29 13.79
C GLN A 286 21.43 -32.97 13.07
N LEU A 287 20.41 -32.28 12.55
CA LEU A 287 20.60 -30.98 11.91
C LEU A 287 21.13 -29.98 12.92
N LYS A 288 20.53 -29.92 14.12
CA LYS A 288 20.94 -29.01 15.17
C LYS A 288 22.37 -29.25 15.63
N SER A 289 22.73 -30.50 15.93
CA SER A 289 24.08 -30.83 16.39
C SER A 289 25.15 -30.49 15.35
N ARG A 290 24.88 -30.71 14.06
CA ARG A 290 25.78 -30.32 12.97
C ARG A 290 25.85 -28.81 12.78
N GLN A 291 24.71 -28.10 12.85
CA GLN A 291 24.69 -26.65 12.74
C GLN A 291 25.42 -25.97 13.91
N ASP A 292 25.32 -26.49 15.14
CA ASP A 292 26.04 -25.93 16.29
C ASP A 292 27.57 -25.97 16.10
N LEU A 293 28.08 -26.91 15.29
CA LEU A 293 29.49 -27.01 14.92
C LEU A 293 29.86 -26.13 13.70
N LEU A 294 28.98 -26.04 12.70
CA LEU A 294 29.29 -25.46 11.38
C LEU A 294 28.79 -24.02 11.20
N ASP A 295 27.66 -23.67 11.82
CA ASP A 295 26.92 -22.42 11.60
C ASP A 295 27.17 -21.38 12.69
N ILE A 296 28.45 -21.08 12.93
CA ILE A 296 28.91 -20.18 14.02
C ILE A 296 28.24 -18.79 13.94
N ASN A 297 27.94 -18.30 12.74
CA ASN A 297 27.38 -16.97 12.49
C ASN A 297 25.86 -16.97 12.29
N LYS A 298 25.17 -18.10 12.47
CA LYS A 298 23.72 -18.24 12.22
C LYS A 298 23.28 -17.89 10.80
N GLU A 299 24.09 -18.28 9.82
CA GLU A 299 23.89 -18.10 8.38
C GLU A 299 22.82 -19.03 7.79
N THR A 300 22.51 -20.15 8.45
CA THR A 300 21.50 -21.14 8.03
C THR A 300 20.50 -21.50 9.14
N THR A 301 20.72 -21.01 10.35
CA THR A 301 19.97 -21.38 11.56
C THR A 301 18.48 -21.05 11.46
N TYR A 302 18.09 -20.04 10.69
CA TYR A 302 16.67 -19.75 10.42
C TYR A 302 15.92 -20.97 9.88
N TYR A 303 16.58 -21.80 9.07
CA TYR A 303 15.96 -22.95 8.43
C TYR A 303 15.63 -24.05 9.45
N TYR A 304 16.48 -24.23 10.46
CA TYR A 304 16.19 -25.11 11.59
C TYR A 304 14.96 -24.63 12.34
N HIS A 305 14.89 -23.34 12.67
CA HIS A 305 13.71 -22.76 13.32
C HIS A 305 12.46 -22.90 12.46
N TRP A 306 12.56 -22.72 11.15
CA TRP A 306 11.44 -22.89 10.23
C TRP A 306 10.93 -24.34 10.19
N MET A 307 11.83 -25.32 10.04
CA MET A 307 11.44 -26.74 10.05
C MET A 307 10.92 -27.16 11.43
N LYS A 308 11.51 -26.65 12.50
CA LYS A 308 11.04 -26.88 13.87
C LYS A 308 9.67 -26.27 14.12
N ALA A 309 9.38 -25.10 13.56
CA ALA A 309 8.06 -24.48 13.60
C ALA A 309 7.01 -25.37 12.91
N ARG A 310 7.31 -25.89 11.72
CA ARG A 310 6.42 -26.85 11.03
C ARG A 310 6.26 -28.15 11.80
N TYR A 311 7.34 -28.69 12.36
CA TYR A 311 7.29 -29.89 13.20
C TYR A 311 6.37 -29.70 14.40
N HIS A 312 6.56 -28.64 15.19
CA HIS A 312 5.69 -28.33 16.33
C HIS A 312 4.25 -28.16 15.90
N LEU A 313 4.01 -27.46 14.77
CA LEU A 313 2.67 -27.28 14.25
C LEU A 313 2.02 -28.63 13.94
N HIS A 314 2.67 -29.48 13.16
CA HIS A 314 2.16 -30.79 12.77
C HIS A 314 2.06 -31.80 13.92
N SER A 315 2.77 -31.55 15.02
CA SER A 315 2.63 -32.27 16.29
C SER A 315 1.52 -31.72 17.21
N GLY A 316 0.80 -30.67 16.81
CA GLY A 316 -0.30 -30.07 17.59
C GLY A 316 0.11 -28.97 18.57
N TYR A 317 1.39 -28.56 18.56
CA TYR A 317 1.97 -27.55 19.44
C TYR A 317 1.99 -26.17 18.76
N LEU A 318 0.81 -25.53 18.67
CA LEU A 318 0.64 -24.27 17.93
C LEU A 318 1.47 -23.11 18.51
N GLN A 319 1.55 -22.97 19.83
CA GLN A 319 2.22 -21.83 20.44
C GLN A 319 3.75 -21.93 20.27
N GLU A 320 4.30 -23.11 20.48
CA GLU A 320 5.71 -23.43 20.25
C GLU A 320 6.08 -23.24 18.77
N SER A 321 5.18 -23.60 17.85
CA SER A 321 5.33 -23.32 16.43
C SER A 321 5.45 -21.82 16.14
N ILE A 322 4.56 -20.99 16.70
CA ILE A 322 4.57 -19.53 16.53
C ILE A 322 5.88 -18.94 17.07
N ASP A 323 6.37 -19.42 18.21
CA ASP A 323 7.61 -18.91 18.80
C ASP A 323 8.85 -19.28 17.97
N GLU A 324 8.86 -20.46 17.33
CA GLU A 324 9.90 -20.84 16.37
C GLU A 324 9.78 -20.05 15.05
N TYR A 325 8.57 -19.75 14.55
CA TYR A 325 8.37 -18.87 13.40
C TYR A 325 8.91 -17.46 13.63
N LYS A 326 8.78 -16.91 14.85
CA LYS A 326 9.40 -15.62 15.22
C LYS A 326 10.91 -15.65 15.00
N LEU A 327 11.58 -16.71 15.47
CA LEU A 327 13.03 -16.87 15.34
C LEU A 327 13.46 -17.08 13.87
N ALA A 328 12.67 -17.85 13.10
CA ALA A 328 12.91 -18.04 11.68
C ALA A 328 12.79 -16.72 10.90
N PHE A 329 11.71 -15.96 11.15
CA PHE A 329 11.46 -14.66 10.54
C PHE A 329 12.61 -13.69 10.81
N GLU A 330 13.01 -13.51 12.07
CA GLU A 330 14.07 -12.56 12.44
C GLU A 330 15.44 -12.86 11.78
N GLN A 331 15.67 -14.12 11.40
CA GLN A 331 16.95 -14.57 10.83
C GLN A 331 16.96 -14.66 9.29
N VAL A 332 15.79 -14.73 8.64
CA VAL A 332 15.68 -14.96 7.18
C VAL A 332 15.58 -13.67 6.35
N ILE A 333 15.03 -12.59 6.91
CA ILE A 333 14.83 -11.33 6.18
C ILE A 333 16.19 -10.82 5.70
N TYR A 334 16.25 -10.35 4.44
CA TYR A 334 17.49 -9.92 3.78
C TYR A 334 18.58 -11.01 3.69
N ARG A 335 18.17 -12.28 3.64
CA ARG A 335 19.06 -13.43 3.36
C ARG A 335 18.56 -14.32 2.23
N GLN A 336 17.31 -14.76 2.32
CA GLN A 336 16.70 -15.69 1.36
C GLN A 336 15.29 -15.17 1.04
N GLY A 337 15.08 -14.62 -0.16
CA GLY A 337 13.81 -14.00 -0.52
C GLY A 337 12.61 -14.96 -0.60
N GLU A 338 12.70 -16.06 -1.35
CA GLU A 338 11.59 -17.02 -1.49
C GLU A 338 11.14 -17.66 -0.17
N ASN A 339 12.08 -18.00 0.71
CA ASN A 339 11.80 -18.55 2.03
C ASN A 339 11.27 -17.47 2.97
N THR A 340 11.70 -16.21 2.83
CA THR A 340 11.08 -15.09 3.54
C THR A 340 9.60 -14.98 3.20
N ASP A 341 9.25 -15.05 1.92
CA ASP A 341 7.85 -15.01 1.46
C ASP A 341 7.02 -16.14 2.11
N LYS A 342 7.53 -17.37 2.06
CA LYS A 342 6.87 -18.55 2.66
C LYS A 342 6.72 -18.42 4.18
N ILE A 343 7.79 -18.07 4.88
CA ILE A 343 7.82 -17.95 6.35
C ILE A 343 6.86 -16.85 6.83
N ILE A 344 6.82 -15.70 6.15
CA ILE A 344 5.90 -14.62 6.53
C ILE A 344 4.44 -15.07 6.45
N ILE A 345 4.05 -15.71 5.35
CA ILE A 345 2.67 -16.18 5.15
C ILE A 345 2.34 -17.30 6.15
N GLU A 346 3.23 -18.29 6.30
CA GLU A 346 3.10 -19.39 7.27
C GLU A 346 2.91 -18.88 8.69
N ALA A 347 3.74 -17.91 9.10
CA ALA A 347 3.71 -17.33 10.43
C ALA A 347 2.45 -16.49 10.68
N ILE A 348 1.98 -15.71 9.70
CA ILE A 348 0.71 -14.95 9.82
C ILE A 348 -0.45 -15.93 10.03
N VAL A 349 -0.54 -16.95 9.17
CA VAL A 349 -1.63 -17.94 9.21
C VAL A 349 -1.63 -18.72 10.52
N ALA A 350 -0.46 -19.18 10.98
CA ALA A 350 -0.33 -19.87 12.26
C ALA A 350 -0.65 -18.95 13.45
N ALA A 351 -0.13 -17.72 13.47
CA ALA A 351 -0.36 -16.78 14.57
C ALA A 351 -1.83 -16.35 14.67
N CYS A 352 -2.52 -16.16 13.54
CA CYS A 352 -3.94 -15.86 13.49
C CYS A 352 -4.83 -17.03 13.92
N ARG A 353 -4.34 -18.28 13.91
CA ARG A 353 -5.08 -19.45 14.39
C ARG A 353 -5.15 -19.54 15.92
N SER A 354 -4.31 -18.80 16.63
CA SER A 354 -4.25 -18.82 18.10
C SER A 354 -5.49 -18.19 18.74
N TYR A 355 -5.92 -18.71 19.90
CA TYR A 355 -7.01 -18.12 20.71
C TYR A 355 -6.74 -16.67 21.11
N LYS A 356 -5.47 -16.31 21.31
CA LYS A 356 -5.02 -14.96 21.63
C LYS A 356 -3.91 -14.56 20.65
N PRO A 357 -4.26 -14.14 19.42
CA PRO A 357 -3.28 -13.79 18.41
C PRO A 357 -2.31 -12.71 18.90
N ASP A 358 -1.00 -12.95 18.77
CA ASP A 358 0.04 -11.98 19.10
C ASP A 358 0.07 -10.87 18.04
N LYS A 359 -0.82 -9.87 18.21
CA LYS A 359 -0.94 -8.75 17.28
C LYS A 359 0.38 -8.01 17.05
N ARG A 360 1.29 -7.97 18.04
CA ARG A 360 2.58 -7.31 17.87
C ARG A 360 3.44 -8.05 16.85
N PHE A 361 3.50 -9.37 16.93
CA PHE A 361 4.21 -10.19 15.97
C PHE A 361 3.55 -10.18 14.59
N ILE A 362 2.22 -10.32 14.53
CA ILE A 362 1.49 -10.27 13.25
C ILE A 362 1.71 -8.94 12.53
N ASN A 363 1.70 -7.82 13.26
CA ASN A 363 1.98 -6.51 12.68
C ASN A 363 3.42 -6.39 12.15
N ARG A 364 4.41 -7.01 12.80
CA ARG A 364 5.79 -7.07 12.27
C ARG A 364 5.84 -7.82 10.93
N LEU A 365 5.18 -8.98 10.86
CA LEU A 365 5.09 -9.78 9.64
C LEU A 365 4.40 -9.01 8.51
N ARG A 366 3.24 -8.39 8.79
CA ARG A 366 2.48 -7.58 7.82
C ARG A 366 3.28 -6.40 7.29
N ARG A 367 3.94 -5.64 8.17
CA ARG A 367 4.81 -4.51 7.77
C ARG A 367 5.91 -4.97 6.83
N MET A 368 6.57 -6.08 7.14
CA MET A 368 7.60 -6.63 6.28
C MET A 368 7.04 -7.25 5.00
N ALA A 369 5.83 -7.81 5.02
CA ALA A 369 5.15 -8.26 3.83
C ALA A 369 4.95 -7.11 2.84
N VAL A 370 4.59 -5.91 3.32
CA VAL A 370 4.49 -4.71 2.49
C VAL A 370 5.85 -4.24 1.97
N VAL A 371 6.87 -4.15 2.84
CA VAL A 371 8.24 -3.73 2.43
C VAL A 371 8.82 -4.68 1.38
N MET A 372 8.58 -5.99 1.50
CA MET A 372 9.06 -7.04 0.59
C MET A 372 8.14 -7.27 -0.62
N LYS A 373 7.09 -6.45 -0.81
CA LYS A 373 6.12 -6.54 -1.92
C LYS A 373 5.38 -7.88 -2.00
N ILE A 374 5.12 -8.49 -0.84
CA ILE A 374 4.30 -9.71 -0.67
C ILE A 374 2.83 -9.32 -0.45
N ASP A 375 2.59 -8.24 0.28
CA ASP A 375 1.25 -7.74 0.62
C ASP A 375 1.12 -6.24 0.31
N ILE A 376 -0.11 -5.74 0.36
CA ILE A 376 -0.45 -4.34 0.07
C ILE A 376 -0.44 -3.52 1.35
N MET A 377 -0.07 -2.25 1.19
CA MET A 377 -0.19 -1.27 2.26
C MET A 377 -1.68 -1.11 2.57
N PRO A 378 -2.12 -1.23 3.84
CA PRO A 378 -3.47 -0.85 4.20
C PRO A 378 -3.68 0.62 3.78
N PRO A 379 -4.88 0.99 3.31
CA PRO A 379 -5.17 2.37 2.97
C PRO A 379 -5.06 3.20 4.23
N GLU A 380 -4.38 4.33 4.11
CA GLU A 380 -4.40 5.35 5.13
C GLU A 380 -5.82 5.94 5.13
N HIS A 381 -6.65 5.50 6.08
CA HIS A 381 -7.76 6.34 6.54
C HIS A 381 -7.08 7.53 7.23
N ASN A 382 -6.77 8.55 6.41
CA ASN A 382 -6.00 9.74 6.74
C ASN A 382 -6.32 10.25 8.14
N THR A 383 -5.30 10.76 8.84
CA THR A 383 -5.32 11.37 10.18
C THR A 383 -6.72 11.79 10.64
N ASP A 384 -7.42 10.80 11.18
CA ASP A 384 -8.85 10.93 11.46
C ASP A 384 -8.98 11.71 12.76
N GLU A 385 -9.50 12.94 12.69
CA GLU A 385 -9.99 13.65 13.89
C GLU A 385 -11.02 12.80 14.67
N PHE A 386 -11.58 11.78 14.00
CA PHE A 386 -12.59 10.85 14.48
C PHE A 386 -12.03 9.54 15.12
N LYS A 387 -10.70 9.42 15.30
CA LYS A 387 -9.94 8.39 16.06
C LYS A 387 -10.27 6.90 15.84
N ALA A 388 -9.33 6.20 15.19
CA ALA A 388 -8.43 5.21 15.81
C ALA A 388 -7.10 5.22 15.03
N LYS A 389 -5.95 4.93 15.67
CA LYS A 389 -4.72 4.69 14.88
C LYS A 389 -5.03 3.57 13.88
N PRO A 390 -4.70 3.72 12.58
CA PRO A 390 -4.87 2.64 11.62
C PRO A 390 -4.26 1.35 12.19
N GLN A 391 -5.03 0.26 12.21
CA GLN A 391 -4.52 -1.02 12.66
C GLN A 391 -3.79 -1.67 11.47
N ASP A 392 -2.56 -2.16 11.67
CA ASP A 392 -1.83 -2.87 10.61
C ASP A 392 -2.52 -4.20 10.21
N ILE A 393 -3.32 -4.77 11.13
CA ILE A 393 -4.24 -5.88 10.88
C ILE A 393 -5.53 -5.69 11.68
N GLU A 394 -6.67 -5.89 11.01
CA GLU A 394 -7.99 -5.78 11.62
C GLU A 394 -8.50 -7.10 12.20
N THR A 395 -9.48 -7.04 13.11
CA THR A 395 -10.04 -8.25 13.75
C THR A 395 -10.67 -9.21 12.75
N TRP A 396 -11.33 -8.68 11.71
CA TRP A 396 -11.93 -9.53 10.67
C TRP A 396 -10.85 -10.19 9.79
N GLU A 397 -9.72 -9.53 9.53
CA GLU A 397 -8.58 -10.10 8.78
C GLU A 397 -7.94 -11.25 9.56
N ILE A 398 -7.82 -11.13 10.89
CA ILE A 398 -7.37 -12.23 11.77
C ILE A 398 -8.27 -13.45 11.58
N ALA A 399 -9.59 -13.26 11.63
CA ALA A 399 -10.54 -14.34 11.41
C ALA A 399 -10.37 -14.94 10.00
N SER A 400 -10.25 -14.12 8.95
CA SER A 400 -10.01 -14.60 7.58
C SER A 400 -8.72 -15.41 7.44
N PHE A 401 -7.59 -14.97 7.99
CA PHE A 401 -6.34 -15.74 8.01
C PHE A 401 -6.47 -17.04 8.81
N SER A 402 -7.16 -17.02 9.96
CA SER A 402 -7.39 -18.22 10.76
C SER A 402 -8.21 -19.28 10.03
N TYR A 403 -9.20 -18.86 9.23
CA TYR A 403 -9.96 -19.79 8.39
C TYR A 403 -9.17 -20.31 7.20
N TYR A 404 -8.32 -19.46 6.62
CA TYR A 404 -7.39 -19.85 5.58
C TYR A 404 -6.35 -20.89 6.06
N PHE A 405 -6.13 -21.02 7.38
CA PHE A 405 -5.27 -22.04 7.99
C PHE A 405 -5.49 -23.43 7.42
N THR A 406 -6.73 -23.90 7.28
CA THR A 406 -7.01 -25.28 6.83
C THR A 406 -6.69 -25.49 5.36
N SER A 407 -6.79 -24.46 4.52
CA SER A 407 -6.33 -24.52 3.12
C SER A 407 -4.81 -24.53 3.00
N PHE A 408 -4.10 -24.08 4.04
CA PHE A 408 -2.64 -23.97 4.04
C PHE A 408 -1.98 -25.16 4.75
N PHE A 409 -2.41 -25.45 5.98
CA PHE A 409 -2.04 -26.57 6.83
C PHE A 409 -3.23 -27.53 6.95
N THR A 410 -3.34 -28.47 6.02
CA THR A 410 -4.45 -29.43 6.00
C THR A 410 -4.34 -30.40 7.18
N LYS A 411 -5.47 -31.01 7.56
CA LYS A 411 -5.52 -31.93 8.70
C LYS A 411 -4.66 -33.17 8.48
N GLU A 412 -4.57 -33.63 7.23
CA GLU A 412 -3.80 -34.80 6.81
C GLU A 412 -2.28 -34.57 6.90
N SER A 413 -1.84 -33.30 6.98
CA SER A 413 -0.44 -32.95 7.17
C SER A 413 0.04 -33.02 8.62
N PHE A 414 -0.84 -33.37 9.57
CA PHE A 414 -0.48 -33.56 10.98
C PHE A 414 -0.06 -35.00 11.25
N PHE A 415 0.80 -35.20 12.24
CA PHE A 415 1.24 -36.53 12.63
C PHE A 415 0.12 -37.33 13.29
N GLU A 416 0.27 -38.65 13.30
CA GLU A 416 -0.70 -39.54 13.94
C GLU A 416 -0.84 -39.23 15.43
N GLY A 417 -2.08 -39.13 15.92
CA GLY A 417 -2.39 -38.76 17.31
C GLY A 417 -2.19 -37.28 17.66
N ALA A 418 -1.67 -36.45 16.75
CA ALA A 418 -1.53 -35.02 16.98
C ALA A 418 -2.89 -34.31 17.00
N SER A 419 -3.05 -33.34 17.91
CA SER A 419 -4.23 -32.48 17.93
C SER A 419 -4.20 -31.51 16.76
N TYR A 420 -5.32 -31.41 16.04
CA TYR A 420 -5.48 -30.38 15.03
C TYR A 420 -6.00 -29.09 15.69
N PRO A 421 -5.32 -27.94 15.55
CA PRO A 421 -5.74 -26.71 16.20
C PRO A 421 -7.15 -26.31 15.76
N GLU A 422 -8.09 -26.21 16.70
CA GLU A 422 -9.43 -25.70 16.42
C GLU A 422 -9.39 -24.22 16.01
N ASN A 423 -10.44 -23.76 15.33
CA ASN A 423 -10.55 -22.34 14.98
C ASN A 423 -11.25 -21.59 16.12
N PRO A 424 -10.57 -20.67 16.82
CA PRO A 424 -11.17 -19.96 17.94
C PRO A 424 -11.99 -18.74 17.50
N HIS A 425 -11.96 -18.40 16.21
CA HIS A 425 -12.55 -17.17 15.69
C HIS A 425 -13.90 -17.44 15.03
N ILE A 426 -14.75 -16.42 15.05
CA ILE A 426 -16.06 -16.45 14.39
C ILE A 426 -15.87 -16.70 12.90
N LYS A 427 -16.69 -17.60 12.35
CA LYS A 427 -16.62 -17.97 10.94
C LYS A 427 -16.86 -16.78 10.02
N PRO A 428 -15.88 -16.37 9.19
CA PRO A 428 -16.16 -15.55 8.04
C PRO A 428 -16.91 -16.46 7.06
N GLY A 429 -17.98 -15.93 6.47
CA GLY A 429 -18.78 -16.65 5.50
C GLY A 429 -20.07 -15.91 5.21
N PHE A 430 -20.91 -16.54 4.38
CA PHE A 430 -22.25 -16.02 4.12
C PHE A 430 -23.00 -15.84 5.43
N TRP A 431 -23.55 -14.64 5.57
CA TRP A 431 -24.44 -14.34 6.67
C TRP A 431 -25.85 -14.72 6.23
N MET A 432 -26.25 -15.94 6.55
CA MET A 432 -27.59 -16.44 6.30
C MET A 432 -28.45 -16.16 7.53
N VAL A 433 -29.64 -15.62 7.31
CA VAL A 433 -30.57 -15.21 8.36
C VAL A 433 -31.91 -15.84 8.05
N ASP A 434 -32.52 -16.46 9.07
CA ASP A 434 -33.95 -16.75 9.07
C ASP A 434 -34.66 -15.50 9.58
N GLU A 435 -35.40 -14.84 8.69
CA GLU A 435 -36.10 -13.58 8.94
C GLU A 435 -37.25 -13.74 9.94
N SER A 436 -37.70 -14.98 10.19
CA SER A 436 -38.77 -15.30 11.15
C SER A 436 -38.26 -15.72 12.54
N ALA A 437 -36.95 -15.82 12.73
CA ALA A 437 -36.36 -16.43 13.91
C ALA A 437 -36.48 -15.60 15.20
N HIS A 438 -36.70 -14.29 15.10
CA HIS A 438 -36.78 -13.39 16.25
C HIS A 438 -38.10 -12.62 16.24
N GLN A 439 -38.75 -12.56 17.41
CA GLN A 439 -39.97 -11.78 17.63
C GLN A 439 -39.65 -10.52 18.42
N VAL A 440 -40.44 -9.46 18.20
CA VAL A 440 -40.27 -8.19 18.89
C VAL A 440 -40.59 -8.34 20.39
N ASP A 441 -39.67 -7.92 21.26
CA ASP A 441 -39.86 -7.86 22.71
C ASP A 441 -39.91 -6.40 23.18
N LEU A 442 -41.14 -5.91 23.35
CA LEU A 442 -41.42 -4.53 23.79
C LEU A 442 -41.04 -4.27 25.26
N ASN A 443 -40.92 -5.31 26.10
CA ASN A 443 -40.53 -5.12 27.51
C ASN A 443 -39.03 -4.82 27.66
N LYS A 444 -38.23 -5.20 26.66
CA LYS A 444 -36.78 -5.01 26.65
C LYS A 444 -36.33 -4.45 25.30
N PRO A 445 -36.75 -3.24 24.91
CA PRO A 445 -36.60 -2.72 23.54
C PRO A 445 -35.15 -2.61 23.05
N ASN A 446 -34.18 -2.64 23.98
CA ASN A 446 -32.74 -2.57 23.71
C ASN A 446 -32.02 -3.93 23.87
N SER A 447 -32.75 -5.04 23.94
CA SER A 447 -32.16 -6.38 23.99
C SER A 447 -31.40 -6.70 22.69
N VAL A 448 -30.50 -7.68 22.76
CA VAL A 448 -29.57 -7.99 21.68
C VAL A 448 -29.80 -9.43 21.22
N PHE A 449 -30.10 -9.60 19.94
CA PHE A 449 -30.24 -10.90 19.29
C PHE A 449 -28.89 -11.45 18.82
N SER A 450 -28.83 -12.77 18.70
CA SER A 450 -27.78 -13.47 17.95
C SER A 450 -28.35 -13.81 16.59
N VAL A 451 -27.93 -13.07 15.57
CA VAL A 451 -28.53 -13.13 14.23
C VAL A 451 -27.56 -13.84 13.29
N GLY A 452 -28.02 -14.95 12.70
CA GLY A 452 -27.24 -15.81 11.83
C GLY A 452 -27.50 -17.28 12.11
N MET A 453 -27.34 -18.13 11.10
CA MET A 453 -27.48 -19.58 11.26
C MET A 453 -26.26 -20.23 11.92
N GLU A 454 -26.48 -21.34 12.63
CA GLU A 454 -25.43 -22.16 13.22
C GLU A 454 -24.46 -22.66 12.12
N GLY A 455 -23.15 -22.59 12.40
CA GLY A 455 -22.10 -22.93 11.43
C GLY A 455 -21.81 -21.86 10.37
N GLY A 456 -22.48 -20.71 10.42
CA GLY A 456 -22.23 -19.50 9.62
C GLY A 456 -21.73 -18.30 10.44
N LEU A 457 -21.76 -17.11 9.84
CA LEU A 457 -21.48 -15.87 10.56
C LEU A 457 -22.64 -15.57 11.53
N VAL A 458 -22.35 -15.26 12.80
CA VAL A 458 -23.35 -14.83 13.78
C VAL A 458 -23.00 -13.44 14.29
N LYS A 459 -23.91 -12.49 14.15
CA LYS A 459 -23.76 -11.11 14.63
C LYS A 459 -24.59 -10.88 15.88
N LYS A 460 -24.10 -10.00 16.77
CA LYS A 460 -24.91 -9.48 17.88
C LYS A 460 -25.59 -8.20 17.40
N MET A 461 -26.91 -8.15 17.45
CA MET A 461 -27.69 -7.02 16.93
C MET A 461 -28.75 -6.58 17.94
N PRO A 462 -28.78 -5.30 18.36
CA PRO A 462 -29.93 -4.75 19.07
C PRO A 462 -31.23 -4.96 18.28
N GLN A 463 -32.36 -5.14 18.95
CA GLN A 463 -33.66 -5.38 18.28
C GLN A 463 -33.94 -4.37 17.18
N LEU A 464 -33.77 -3.08 17.48
CA LEU A 464 -34.00 -2.00 16.55
C LEU A 464 -33.14 -2.14 15.28
N VAL A 465 -31.88 -2.54 15.42
CA VAL A 465 -30.96 -2.75 14.29
C VAL A 465 -31.37 -3.98 13.48
N TYR A 466 -31.78 -5.07 14.14
CA TYR A 466 -32.25 -6.28 13.46
C TYR A 466 -33.53 -6.02 12.64
N PHE A 467 -34.55 -5.41 13.24
CA PHE A 467 -35.79 -5.13 12.51
C PHE A 467 -35.60 -4.05 11.43
N SER A 468 -34.64 -3.12 11.60
CA SER A 468 -34.25 -2.20 10.52
C SER A 468 -33.62 -2.91 9.31
N MET A 469 -32.93 -4.03 9.52
CA MET A 469 -32.42 -4.84 8.41
C MET A 469 -33.55 -5.55 7.66
N GLN A 470 -34.61 -5.95 8.37
CA GLN A 470 -35.79 -6.60 7.79
C GLN A 470 -36.77 -5.60 7.15
N ASP A 471 -36.49 -4.29 7.28
CA ASP A 471 -37.41 -3.21 6.89
C ASP A 471 -38.81 -3.33 7.54
N ASP A 472 -38.86 -3.85 8.77
CA ASP A 472 -40.11 -4.06 9.52
C ASP A 472 -40.53 -2.77 10.26
N LEU A 473 -41.27 -1.93 9.55
CA LEU A 473 -41.75 -0.64 10.04
C LEU A 473 -42.63 -0.74 11.29
N GLU A 474 -43.45 -1.79 11.39
CA GLU A 474 -44.39 -1.98 12.51
C GLU A 474 -43.62 -2.27 13.79
N ALA A 475 -42.68 -3.23 13.74
CA ALA A 475 -41.82 -3.56 14.87
C ALA A 475 -40.96 -2.37 15.30
N ILE A 476 -40.40 -1.63 14.34
CA ILE A 476 -39.55 -0.46 14.61
C ILE A 476 -40.36 0.66 15.28
N SER A 477 -41.55 0.96 14.76
CA SER A 477 -42.44 1.95 15.36
C SER A 477 -42.80 1.59 16.80
N ALA A 478 -43.16 0.33 17.05
CA ALA A 478 -43.46 -0.16 18.39
C ALA A 478 -42.24 -0.07 19.34
N LEU A 479 -41.06 -0.48 18.89
CA LEU A 479 -39.82 -0.39 19.67
C LEU A 479 -39.45 1.06 20.01
N LEU A 480 -39.62 2.00 19.08
CA LEU A 480 -39.35 3.41 19.32
C LEU A 480 -40.33 4.04 20.31
N ASN A 481 -41.60 3.61 20.31
CA ASN A 481 -42.60 4.05 21.29
C ASN A 481 -42.24 3.59 22.71
N GLU A 482 -41.64 2.41 22.84
CA GLU A 482 -41.14 1.86 24.11
C GLU A 482 -39.72 2.35 24.48
N GLY A 483 -39.15 3.30 23.73
CA GLY A 483 -37.85 3.91 24.07
C GLY A 483 -36.62 3.12 23.64
N ALA A 484 -36.69 2.38 22.53
CA ALA A 484 -35.50 1.83 21.89
C ALA A 484 -34.46 2.94 21.55
N ASP A 485 -33.20 2.67 21.83
CA ASP A 485 -32.09 3.59 21.62
C ASP A 485 -31.56 3.49 20.18
N VAL A 486 -31.86 4.52 19.39
CA VAL A 486 -31.42 4.66 17.99
C VAL A 486 -29.90 4.71 17.82
N ASN A 487 -29.15 4.92 18.90
CA ASN A 487 -27.70 5.05 18.89
C ASN A 487 -26.96 3.73 19.16
N LYS A 488 -27.68 2.62 19.33
CA LYS A 488 -27.07 1.29 19.47
C LYS A 488 -26.62 0.78 18.11
N VAL A 489 -25.47 0.11 18.10
CA VAL A 489 -24.90 -0.53 16.90
C VAL A 489 -24.73 -2.03 17.13
N SER A 490 -24.68 -2.80 16.05
CA SER A 490 -24.36 -4.21 16.07
C SER A 490 -22.90 -4.47 16.46
N SER A 491 -22.52 -5.74 16.61
CA SER A 491 -21.13 -6.17 16.77
C SER A 491 -20.23 -5.95 15.55
N SER A 492 -20.79 -5.53 14.40
CA SER A 492 -20.02 -5.12 13.20
C SER A 492 -20.19 -3.63 12.90
N ASN A 493 -20.63 -2.86 13.90
CA ASN A 493 -20.82 -1.42 13.84
C ASN A 493 -21.93 -0.93 12.89
N GLU A 494 -22.93 -1.77 12.60
CA GLU A 494 -24.11 -1.35 11.84
C GLU A 494 -25.11 -0.65 12.76
N SER A 495 -25.60 0.53 12.35
CA SER A 495 -26.66 1.28 13.03
C SER A 495 -28.01 1.11 12.32
N ALA A 496 -29.11 1.34 13.04
CA ALA A 496 -30.45 1.30 12.45
C ALA A 496 -30.59 2.31 11.29
N ILE A 497 -30.05 3.53 11.45
CA ILE A 497 -30.10 4.56 10.41
C ILE A 497 -29.24 4.21 9.18
N LEU A 498 -28.10 3.54 9.37
CA LEU A 498 -27.31 3.04 8.24
C LEU A 498 -28.13 2.03 7.43
N LEU A 499 -28.76 1.05 8.09
CA LEU A 499 -29.56 0.02 7.41
C LEU A 499 -30.74 0.63 6.65
N ALA A 500 -31.44 1.61 7.24
CA ALA A 500 -32.49 2.36 6.58
C ALA A 500 -32.02 3.05 5.29
N VAL A 501 -30.81 3.62 5.30
CA VAL A 501 -30.21 4.22 4.10
C VAL A 501 -29.87 3.14 3.06
N GLN A 502 -29.35 1.99 3.50
CA GLN A 502 -29.04 0.87 2.61
C GLN A 502 -30.28 0.28 1.93
N CYS A 503 -31.46 0.39 2.53
CA CYS A 503 -32.74 0.01 1.88
C CYS A 503 -33.00 0.78 0.57
N MET A 504 -32.40 1.97 0.40
CA MET A 504 -32.62 2.87 -0.73
C MET A 504 -31.45 2.91 -1.74
N GLN A 505 -30.40 2.11 -1.56
CA GLN A 505 -29.20 2.18 -2.41
C GLN A 505 -29.43 1.59 -3.81
N ALA A 506 -29.25 2.42 -4.84
CA ALA A 506 -29.50 2.03 -6.23
C ALA A 506 -28.37 1.18 -6.86
N ASN A 507 -27.20 1.14 -6.22
CA ASN A 507 -26.01 0.43 -6.68
C ASN A 507 -25.89 -1.00 -6.10
N LEU A 508 -26.93 -1.52 -5.45
CA LEU A 508 -26.94 -2.88 -4.91
C LEU A 508 -27.57 -3.88 -5.89
N VAL A 509 -27.13 -5.13 -5.81
CA VAL A 509 -27.68 -6.26 -6.55
C VAL A 509 -27.75 -7.49 -5.63
N PRO A 510 -28.95 -8.02 -5.31
CA PRO A 510 -30.26 -7.46 -5.64
C PRO A 510 -30.54 -6.14 -4.91
N LEU A 511 -31.59 -5.42 -5.34
CA LEU A 511 -32.09 -4.24 -4.64
C LEU A 511 -32.83 -4.63 -3.36
N ASN A 512 -32.83 -3.70 -2.40
CA ASN A 512 -33.71 -3.73 -1.25
C ASN A 512 -35.08 -3.08 -1.59
N SER A 513 -35.90 -2.77 -0.58
CA SER A 513 -37.28 -2.27 -0.76
C SER A 513 -37.38 -0.95 -1.53
N MET A 514 -36.33 -0.13 -1.55
CA MET A 514 -36.31 1.24 -2.08
C MET A 514 -37.27 2.22 -1.36
N SER A 515 -37.81 1.83 -0.20
CA SER A 515 -38.67 2.67 0.64
C SER A 515 -37.87 3.65 1.49
N ASP A 516 -38.40 4.85 1.70
CA ASP A 516 -37.81 5.87 2.58
C ASP A 516 -38.51 6.00 3.94
N GLU A 517 -39.58 5.23 4.17
CA GLU A 517 -40.43 5.32 5.36
C GLU A 517 -39.63 5.05 6.64
N LEU A 518 -38.77 4.04 6.62
CA LEU A 518 -37.91 3.69 7.75
C LEU A 518 -36.94 4.81 8.08
N PHE A 519 -36.32 5.41 7.06
CA PHE A 519 -35.42 6.53 7.24
C PHE A 519 -36.14 7.76 7.82
N LYS A 520 -37.35 8.07 7.31
CA LYS A 520 -38.19 9.17 7.84
C LYS A 520 -38.55 8.96 9.30
N LEU A 521 -38.85 7.72 9.71
CA LEU A 521 -39.18 7.41 11.11
C LEU A 521 -37.95 7.55 12.02
N LEU A 522 -36.80 6.99 11.63
CA LEU A 522 -35.58 7.00 12.44
C LEU A 522 -34.92 8.38 12.53
N SER A 523 -34.99 9.19 11.47
CA SER A 523 -34.39 10.53 11.42
C SER A 523 -35.07 11.55 12.35
N GLN A 524 -36.32 11.31 12.75
CA GLN A 524 -37.03 12.14 13.72
C GLN A 524 -36.51 12.02 15.16
N LYS A 525 -35.69 10.99 15.44
CA LYS A 525 -35.11 10.75 16.77
C LYS A 525 -33.72 11.37 16.89
N PRO A 526 -33.25 11.72 18.10
CA PRO A 526 -31.94 12.31 18.28
C PRO A 526 -30.81 11.27 18.09
N HIS A 527 -29.97 11.50 17.07
CA HIS A 527 -28.77 10.70 16.81
C HIS A 527 -27.51 11.39 17.32
N LYS A 528 -26.58 10.62 17.87
CA LYS A 528 -25.26 11.09 18.26
C LYS A 528 -24.39 11.17 17.01
N LYS A 529 -23.65 12.28 16.86
CA LYS A 529 -22.62 12.43 15.83
C LYS A 529 -21.66 11.23 15.76
N SER A 530 -21.26 10.70 16.91
CA SER A 530 -20.37 9.52 16.97
C SER A 530 -20.94 8.28 16.29
N VAL A 531 -22.27 8.12 16.24
CA VAL A 531 -22.95 7.00 15.55
C VAL A 531 -23.11 7.29 14.06
N LEU A 532 -23.41 8.54 13.70
CA LEU A 532 -23.50 8.98 12.30
C LEU A 532 -22.15 8.87 11.58
N ASP A 533 -21.04 8.99 12.32
CA ASP A 533 -19.69 8.85 11.79
C ASP A 533 -19.08 7.45 12.04
N THR A 534 -19.79 6.51 12.66
CA THR A 534 -19.29 5.13 12.84
C THR A 534 -19.13 4.44 11.49
N LEU A 535 -17.99 3.77 11.30
CA LEU A 535 -17.73 2.94 10.12
C LEU A 535 -17.99 1.47 10.45
N THR A 536 -18.62 0.74 9.53
CA THR A 536 -18.74 -0.72 9.67
C THR A 536 -17.37 -1.39 9.59
N ASP A 537 -17.19 -2.48 10.33
CA ASP A 537 -15.84 -3.04 10.55
C ASP A 537 -15.13 -3.45 9.27
N LYS A 538 -15.83 -4.13 8.35
CA LYS A 538 -15.22 -4.75 7.17
C LYS A 538 -15.27 -3.88 5.92
N ARG A 539 -16.46 -3.32 5.65
CA ARG A 539 -16.73 -2.53 4.44
C ARG A 539 -16.53 -1.03 4.65
N LYS A 540 -16.29 -0.58 5.88
CA LYS A 540 -16.07 0.84 6.22
C LYS A 540 -17.21 1.75 5.76
N LEU A 541 -18.45 1.26 5.82
CA LEU A 541 -19.62 2.04 5.39
C LEU A 541 -19.98 3.08 6.45
N SER A 542 -20.31 4.29 6.00
CA SER A 542 -20.91 5.35 6.82
C SER A 542 -22.33 5.67 6.31
N PRO A 543 -23.24 6.13 7.18
CA PRO A 543 -24.57 6.59 6.78
C PRO A 543 -24.53 7.62 5.64
N LEU A 544 -23.69 8.65 5.74
CA LEU A 544 -23.61 9.71 4.72
C LEU A 544 -23.04 9.19 3.39
N GLY A 545 -21.99 8.36 3.44
CA GLY A 545 -21.41 7.74 2.25
C GLY A 545 -22.41 6.84 1.51
N CYS A 546 -23.15 6.03 2.25
CA CYS A 546 -24.24 5.22 1.69
C CYS A 546 -25.39 6.07 1.16
N ALA A 547 -25.72 7.20 1.80
CA ALA A 547 -26.80 8.09 1.38
C ALA A 547 -26.55 8.71 0.00
N VAL A 548 -25.30 9.08 -0.29
CA VAL A 548 -24.93 9.55 -1.64
C VAL A 548 -25.27 8.50 -2.71
N GLN A 549 -25.04 7.22 -2.43
CA GLN A 549 -25.32 6.11 -3.36
C GLN A 549 -26.83 5.84 -3.58
N THR A 550 -27.71 6.49 -2.82
CA THR A 550 -29.17 6.45 -3.07
C THR A 550 -29.61 7.39 -4.19
N GLY A 551 -28.81 8.41 -4.51
CA GLY A 551 -29.20 9.50 -5.43
C GLY A 551 -30.29 10.43 -4.89
N ARG A 552 -30.63 10.34 -3.60
CA ARG A 552 -31.69 11.12 -2.94
C ARG A 552 -31.13 12.29 -2.13
N LEU A 553 -31.35 13.51 -2.63
CA LEU A 553 -30.84 14.74 -2.00
C LEU A 553 -31.42 14.97 -0.59
N ASP A 554 -32.69 14.64 -0.39
CA ASP A 554 -33.38 14.79 0.90
C ASP A 554 -32.77 13.91 2.00
N VAL A 555 -32.37 12.67 1.67
CA VAL A 555 -31.67 11.77 2.61
C VAL A 555 -30.30 12.33 2.98
N VAL A 556 -29.53 12.79 1.99
CA VAL A 556 -28.21 13.41 2.21
C VAL A 556 -28.33 14.66 3.08
N ARG A 557 -29.26 15.56 2.74
CA ARG A 557 -29.53 16.79 3.49
C ARG A 557 -29.87 16.48 4.95
N THR A 558 -30.80 15.56 5.17
CA THR A 558 -31.25 15.20 6.52
C THR A 558 -30.08 14.70 7.37
N LEU A 559 -29.21 13.83 6.84
CA LEU A 559 -28.05 13.33 7.59
C LEU A 559 -27.04 14.43 7.94
N LEU A 560 -26.80 15.38 7.03
CA LEU A 560 -25.94 16.54 7.28
C LEU A 560 -26.52 17.44 8.36
N GLU A 561 -27.82 17.72 8.31
CA GLU A 561 -28.55 18.50 9.33
C GLU A 561 -28.54 17.81 10.70
N MET A 562 -28.54 16.48 10.73
CA MET A 562 -28.36 15.67 11.94
C MET A 562 -26.92 15.68 12.48
N GLY A 563 -25.96 16.25 11.74
CA GLY A 563 -24.57 16.43 12.15
C GLY A 563 -23.60 15.34 11.69
N ALA A 564 -23.95 14.55 10.67
CA ALA A 564 -22.99 13.66 10.01
C ALA A 564 -21.84 14.48 9.41
N SER A 565 -20.61 13.99 9.54
CA SER A 565 -19.45 14.74 9.07
C SER A 565 -19.33 14.69 7.54
N VAL A 566 -19.34 15.86 6.91
CA VAL A 566 -19.40 16.02 5.45
C VAL A 566 -18.28 15.31 4.70
N ASP A 567 -17.07 15.29 5.26
CA ASP A 567 -15.89 14.64 4.67
C ASP A 567 -15.57 13.28 5.29
N ARG A 568 -16.54 12.65 5.98
CA ARG A 568 -16.35 11.33 6.58
C ARG A 568 -16.07 10.30 5.48
N ARG A 569 -14.81 9.91 5.36
CA ARG A 569 -14.38 8.89 4.40
C ARG A 569 -15.08 7.56 4.67
N HIS A 570 -15.53 6.92 3.59
CA HIS A 570 -16.27 5.68 3.64
C HIS A 570 -15.79 4.70 2.56
N ASP A 571 -16.27 3.47 2.66
CA ASP A 571 -15.84 2.33 1.85
C ASP A 571 -14.35 1.95 2.09
N ILE A 572 -13.96 0.78 1.61
CA ILE A 572 -12.61 0.21 1.75
C ILE A 572 -11.55 1.10 1.10
N ILE A 573 -11.94 1.85 0.07
CA ILE A 573 -11.09 2.79 -0.67
C ILE A 573 -10.92 4.11 0.11
N GLY A 574 -11.84 4.43 1.03
CA GLY A 574 -11.78 5.63 1.84
C GLY A 574 -12.10 6.90 1.05
N GLU A 575 -13.18 6.89 0.27
CA GLU A 575 -13.64 8.04 -0.51
C GLU A 575 -14.39 9.06 0.35
N THR A 576 -14.25 10.34 0.06
CA THR A 576 -15.15 11.37 0.60
C THR A 576 -16.52 11.30 -0.07
N PRO A 577 -17.62 11.66 0.62
CA PRO A 577 -18.96 11.71 0.02
C PRO A 577 -19.02 12.56 -1.26
N LEU A 578 -18.29 13.69 -1.32
CA LEU A 578 -18.21 14.55 -2.51
C LEU A 578 -17.56 13.81 -3.69
N TYR A 579 -16.45 13.11 -3.45
CA TYR A 579 -15.78 12.31 -4.48
C TYR A 579 -16.72 11.23 -5.05
N THR A 580 -17.41 10.49 -4.16
CA THR A 580 -18.38 9.46 -4.56
C THR A 580 -19.54 10.07 -5.37
N ALA A 581 -20.10 11.22 -4.97
CA ALA A 581 -21.21 11.87 -5.68
C ALA A 581 -20.83 12.21 -7.14
N ILE A 582 -19.64 12.77 -7.33
CA ILE A 582 -19.13 13.12 -8.67
C ILE A 582 -18.84 11.87 -9.48
N GLY A 583 -18.20 10.86 -8.88
CA GLY A 583 -17.92 9.58 -9.54
C GLY A 583 -19.19 8.87 -10.03
N LEU A 584 -20.29 8.96 -9.28
CA LEU A 584 -21.57 8.37 -9.68
C LEU A 584 -22.22 9.05 -10.90
N ILE A 585 -21.85 10.29 -11.23
CA ILE A 585 -22.29 10.96 -12.47
C ILE A 585 -21.79 10.18 -13.70
N ALA A 586 -20.60 9.58 -13.63
CA ALA A 586 -19.99 8.85 -14.74
C ALA A 586 -20.81 7.64 -15.20
N PHE A 587 -21.63 7.05 -14.32
CA PHE A 587 -22.55 5.97 -14.71
C PHE A 587 -23.64 6.42 -15.69
N HIS A 588 -23.99 7.72 -15.66
CA HIS A 588 -24.99 8.32 -16.55
C HIS A 588 -24.35 8.97 -17.79
N THR A 589 -23.21 9.65 -17.61
CA THR A 589 -22.61 10.45 -18.68
C THR A 589 -21.57 9.70 -19.49
N ARG A 590 -20.94 8.64 -18.93
CA ARG A 590 -19.82 7.90 -19.55
C ARG A 590 -19.83 6.38 -19.23
N PRO A 591 -20.96 5.67 -19.41
CA PRO A 591 -21.11 4.28 -18.94
C PRO A 591 -20.10 3.29 -19.55
N GLN A 592 -19.78 3.42 -20.85
CA GLN A 592 -18.83 2.53 -21.53
C GLN A 592 -17.40 2.68 -21.00
N ARG A 593 -16.92 3.92 -20.86
CA ARG A 593 -15.58 4.20 -20.29
C ARG A 593 -15.47 3.70 -18.86
N ASN A 594 -16.53 3.85 -18.05
CA ASN A 594 -16.53 3.36 -16.68
C ASN A 594 -16.32 1.83 -16.63
N THR A 595 -16.99 1.09 -17.52
CA THR A 595 -16.80 -0.36 -17.68
C THR A 595 -15.36 -0.71 -18.11
N GLU A 596 -14.80 -0.01 -19.10
CA GLU A 596 -13.40 -0.22 -19.55
C GLU A 596 -12.38 0.05 -18.43
N HIS A 597 -12.59 1.11 -17.65
CA HIS A 597 -11.74 1.45 -16.51
C HIS A 597 -11.77 0.38 -15.43
N TRP A 598 -12.96 -0.14 -15.11
CA TRP A 598 -13.11 -1.23 -14.14
C TRP A 598 -12.37 -2.49 -14.58
N GLU A 599 -12.52 -2.91 -15.84
CA GLU A 599 -11.81 -4.05 -16.41
C GLU A 599 -10.28 -3.88 -16.36
N LYS A 600 -9.78 -2.68 -16.68
CA LYS A 600 -8.35 -2.38 -16.61
C LYS A 600 -7.81 -2.45 -15.18
N MET A 601 -8.63 -2.13 -14.18
CA MET A 601 -8.22 -2.02 -12.77
C MET A 601 -8.52 -3.27 -11.94
N LYS A 602 -9.17 -4.31 -12.49
CA LYS A 602 -9.69 -5.44 -11.71
C LYS A 602 -8.68 -6.20 -10.84
N TYR A 603 -7.39 -6.17 -11.18
CA TYR A 603 -6.31 -6.80 -10.40
C TYR A 603 -5.39 -5.79 -9.70
N SER A 604 -5.77 -4.51 -9.67
CA SER A 604 -5.07 -3.47 -8.92
C SER A 604 -5.07 -3.77 -7.41
N GLU A 605 -4.15 -3.16 -6.67
CA GLU A 605 -4.08 -3.31 -5.21
C GLU A 605 -5.42 -2.95 -4.54
N MET A 606 -6.04 -1.86 -5.00
CA MET A 606 -7.36 -1.40 -4.56
C MET A 606 -8.46 -2.45 -4.79
N SER A 607 -8.52 -3.04 -5.98
CA SER A 607 -9.51 -4.06 -6.31
C SER A 607 -9.31 -5.34 -5.50
N LEU A 608 -8.06 -5.79 -5.33
CA LEU A 608 -7.74 -6.96 -4.49
C LEU A 608 -8.14 -6.73 -3.03
N GLN A 609 -7.95 -5.52 -2.51
CA GLN A 609 -8.40 -5.16 -1.18
C GLN A 609 -9.93 -5.18 -1.05
N SER A 610 -10.63 -4.61 -2.03
CA SER A 610 -12.09 -4.65 -2.08
C SER A 610 -12.60 -6.10 -2.09
N VAL A 611 -12.01 -6.95 -2.93
CA VAL A 611 -12.36 -8.38 -2.99
C VAL A 611 -12.17 -9.08 -1.64
N ARG A 612 -11.05 -8.86 -0.92
CA ARG A 612 -10.84 -9.40 0.43
C ARG A 612 -11.98 -9.00 1.40
N ALA A 613 -12.38 -7.75 1.36
CA ALA A 613 -13.42 -7.21 2.24
C ALA A 613 -14.86 -7.59 1.80
N HIS A 614 -15.11 -7.88 0.53
CA HIS A 614 -16.45 -8.28 0.05
C HIS A 614 -16.70 -9.79 0.06
N THR A 615 -15.68 -10.63 -0.12
CA THR A 615 -15.86 -12.09 -0.33
C THR A 615 -16.08 -12.91 0.94
N ALA A 616 -16.38 -12.28 2.07
CA ALA A 616 -16.64 -12.98 3.35
C ALA A 616 -15.62 -14.06 3.73
N GLY A 617 -14.34 -13.93 3.34
CA GLY A 617 -13.29 -14.93 3.63
C GLY A 617 -13.37 -16.21 2.78
N MET A 618 -14.19 -16.23 1.73
CA MET A 618 -14.33 -17.36 0.80
C MET A 618 -13.17 -17.46 -0.19
N LEU A 619 -12.56 -16.32 -0.53
CA LEU A 619 -11.36 -16.29 -1.36
C LEU A 619 -10.10 -16.26 -0.49
N PRO A 620 -8.95 -16.73 -1.01
CA PRO A 620 -7.70 -16.69 -0.30
C PRO A 620 -7.37 -15.28 0.21
N HIS A 621 -6.91 -15.21 1.46
CA HIS A 621 -6.49 -13.92 2.02
C HIS A 621 -5.03 -13.59 1.68
N ASP A 622 -4.23 -14.55 1.19
CA ASP A 622 -2.92 -14.29 0.57
C ASP A 622 -3.09 -13.61 -0.81
N LEU A 623 -2.36 -12.52 -1.10
CA LEU A 623 -2.55 -11.75 -2.34
C LEU A 623 -2.19 -12.52 -3.60
N ASN A 624 -1.09 -13.25 -3.59
CA ASN A 624 -0.63 -13.95 -4.79
C ASN A 624 -1.60 -15.08 -5.14
N HIS A 625 -2.03 -15.83 -4.13
CA HIS A 625 -3.05 -16.85 -4.30
C HIS A 625 -4.42 -16.25 -4.68
N LEU A 626 -4.82 -15.14 -4.08
CA LEU A 626 -6.05 -14.43 -4.44
C LEU A 626 -6.05 -14.03 -5.91
N ARG A 627 -4.97 -13.38 -6.38
CA ARG A 627 -4.82 -12.96 -7.77
C ARG A 627 -4.91 -14.16 -8.72
N LYS A 628 -4.24 -15.26 -8.38
CA LYS A 628 -4.29 -16.49 -9.17
C LYS A 628 -5.71 -17.07 -9.24
N VAL A 629 -6.39 -17.20 -8.11
CA VAL A 629 -7.77 -17.72 -8.06
C VAL A 629 -8.73 -16.83 -8.83
N MET A 630 -8.59 -15.50 -8.74
CA MET A 630 -9.41 -14.57 -9.52
C MET A 630 -9.16 -14.74 -11.03
N MET A 631 -7.90 -14.85 -11.47
CA MET A 631 -7.58 -15.09 -12.88
C MET A 631 -8.14 -16.43 -13.40
N GLU A 632 -8.09 -17.48 -12.56
CA GLU A 632 -8.67 -18.78 -12.89
C GLU A 632 -10.21 -18.69 -12.97
N GLN A 633 -10.86 -18.00 -12.04
CA GLN A 633 -12.31 -17.79 -12.03
C GLN A 633 -12.80 -17.01 -13.26
N ASP A 634 -12.07 -15.97 -13.67
CA ASP A 634 -12.37 -15.16 -14.88
C ASP A 634 -12.43 -16.00 -16.16
N SER A 635 -11.72 -17.14 -16.19
CA SER A 635 -11.72 -18.06 -17.33
C SER A 635 -12.92 -19.02 -17.35
N THR A 636 -13.73 -19.06 -16.29
CA THR A 636 -14.86 -20.01 -16.19
C THR A 636 -16.12 -19.51 -16.91
N PRO A 637 -16.83 -20.35 -17.69
CA PRO A 637 -18.02 -19.91 -18.42
C PRO A 637 -19.14 -19.34 -17.54
N LEU A 638 -19.35 -19.93 -16.36
CA LEU A 638 -20.36 -19.46 -15.41
C LEU A 638 -20.04 -18.04 -14.90
N PHE A 639 -18.78 -17.79 -14.54
CA PHE A 639 -18.38 -16.47 -14.06
C PHE A 639 -18.45 -15.45 -15.19
N GLN A 640 -18.08 -15.81 -16.42
CA GLN A 640 -18.23 -14.94 -17.60
C GLN A 640 -19.69 -14.57 -17.86
N ALA A 641 -20.62 -15.52 -17.75
CA ALA A 641 -22.05 -15.24 -17.87
C ALA A 641 -22.54 -14.29 -16.76
N ILE A 642 -22.07 -14.47 -15.51
CA ILE A 642 -22.38 -13.56 -14.40
C ILE A 642 -21.80 -12.15 -14.65
N GLN A 643 -20.56 -12.06 -15.15
CA GLN A 643 -19.89 -10.80 -15.47
C GLN A 643 -20.56 -10.03 -16.62
N GLN A 644 -21.28 -10.71 -17.50
CA GLN A 644 -22.07 -10.03 -18.54
C GLN A 644 -23.35 -9.42 -17.95
N VAL A 645 -24.05 -10.14 -17.07
CA VAL A 645 -25.37 -9.73 -16.57
C VAL A 645 -25.29 -8.77 -15.37
N MET A 646 -24.39 -9.01 -14.42
CA MET A 646 -24.35 -8.26 -13.16
C MET A 646 -24.09 -6.76 -13.33
N PRO A 647 -23.11 -6.31 -14.15
CA PRO A 647 -22.89 -4.89 -14.38
C PRO A 647 -24.05 -4.21 -15.11
N GLU A 648 -24.75 -4.93 -16.00
CA GLU A 648 -25.92 -4.43 -16.70
C GLU A 648 -27.08 -4.21 -15.71
N LEU A 649 -27.37 -5.20 -14.86
CA LEU A 649 -28.40 -5.08 -13.83
C LEU A 649 -28.10 -3.93 -12.85
N MET A 650 -26.84 -3.78 -12.44
CA MET A 650 -26.42 -2.65 -11.61
C MET A 650 -26.63 -1.31 -12.32
N ARG A 651 -26.29 -1.22 -13.61
CA ARG A 651 -26.49 -0.01 -14.44
C ARG A 651 -27.98 0.32 -14.58
N ASP A 652 -28.81 -0.68 -14.83
CA ASP A 652 -30.25 -0.51 -14.96
C ASP A 652 -30.87 -0.01 -13.65
N ASN A 653 -30.43 -0.54 -12.50
CA ASN A 653 -30.86 -0.05 -11.21
C ASN A 653 -30.45 1.41 -10.98
N ILE A 654 -29.18 1.76 -11.22
CA ILE A 654 -28.68 3.13 -11.05
C ILE A 654 -29.45 4.10 -11.95
N THR A 655 -29.64 3.76 -13.23
CA THR A 655 -30.33 4.64 -14.20
C THR A 655 -31.83 4.75 -13.95
N LYS A 656 -32.45 3.72 -13.36
CA LYS A 656 -33.87 3.75 -12.99
C LYS A 656 -34.17 4.65 -11.79
N TYR A 657 -33.31 4.64 -10.76
CA TYR A 657 -33.61 5.32 -9.49
C TYR A 657 -32.83 6.62 -9.26
N THR A 658 -31.85 6.93 -10.11
CA THR A 658 -30.99 8.11 -9.95
C THR A 658 -30.84 8.87 -11.27
N THR A 659 -30.33 10.10 -11.21
CA THR A 659 -30.01 10.89 -12.40
C THR A 659 -28.68 11.60 -12.21
N ALA A 660 -28.01 11.94 -13.32
CA ALA A 660 -26.82 12.78 -13.29
C ALA A 660 -27.08 14.11 -12.58
N ASP A 661 -28.23 14.74 -12.84
CA ASP A 661 -28.62 16.01 -12.21
C ASP A 661 -28.83 15.87 -10.70
N GLY A 662 -29.47 14.79 -10.25
CA GLY A 662 -29.62 14.49 -8.82
C GLY A 662 -28.27 14.41 -8.11
N PHE A 663 -27.28 13.74 -8.71
CA PHE A 663 -25.92 13.69 -8.17
C PHE A 663 -25.22 15.05 -8.19
N ARG A 664 -25.44 15.89 -9.21
CA ARG A 664 -24.94 17.28 -9.22
C ARG A 664 -25.53 18.09 -8.08
N GLN A 665 -26.83 17.97 -7.83
CA GLN A 665 -27.49 18.66 -6.71
C GLN A 665 -26.94 18.18 -5.36
N ILE A 666 -26.72 16.87 -5.20
CA ILE A 666 -26.06 16.30 -4.00
C ILE A 666 -24.65 16.89 -3.84
N ALA A 667 -23.84 16.91 -4.90
CA ALA A 667 -22.49 17.46 -4.86
C ALA A 667 -22.48 18.95 -4.48
N LYS A 668 -23.35 19.77 -5.11
CA LYS A 668 -23.52 21.19 -4.75
C LYS A 668 -23.87 21.35 -3.27
N HIS A 669 -24.79 20.53 -2.76
CA HIS A 669 -25.19 20.59 -1.35
C HIS A 669 -24.08 20.18 -0.38
N LEU A 670 -23.28 19.16 -0.72
CA LEU A 670 -22.10 18.79 0.06
C LEU A 670 -21.07 19.95 0.11
N ILE A 671 -20.85 20.65 -1.00
CA ILE A 671 -19.97 21.83 -1.06
C ILE A 671 -20.50 22.96 -0.17
N GLU A 672 -21.81 23.22 -0.18
CA GLU A 672 -22.45 24.21 0.70
C GLU A 672 -22.24 23.90 2.19
N PHE A 673 -22.27 22.61 2.57
CA PHE A 673 -21.99 22.12 3.91
C PHE A 673 -20.50 22.00 4.24
N GLY A 674 -19.61 22.40 3.33
CA GLY A 674 -18.18 22.50 3.57
C GLY A 674 -17.36 21.27 3.22
N ALA A 675 -17.82 20.42 2.30
CA ALA A 675 -16.97 19.37 1.74
C ALA A 675 -15.68 19.96 1.13
N ASP A 676 -14.54 19.30 1.34
CA ASP A 676 -13.26 19.75 0.80
C ASP A 676 -13.04 19.28 -0.66
N PRO A 677 -13.08 20.18 -1.65
CA PRO A 677 -12.82 19.84 -3.05
C PRO A 677 -11.34 19.46 -3.32
N ASN A 678 -10.43 19.73 -2.38
CA ASN A 678 -9.01 19.40 -2.47
C ASN A 678 -8.65 18.10 -1.73
N ALA A 679 -9.63 17.39 -1.15
CA ALA A 679 -9.40 16.15 -0.43
C ALA A 679 -8.71 15.11 -1.33
N LYS A 680 -7.54 14.61 -0.92
CA LYS A 680 -6.72 13.69 -1.75
C LYS A 680 -7.16 12.24 -1.63
N HIS A 681 -7.19 11.53 -2.75
CA HIS A 681 -7.58 10.13 -2.86
C HIS A 681 -6.49 9.39 -3.62
N ASP A 682 -6.14 8.20 -3.14
CA ASP A 682 -5.16 7.32 -3.78
C ASP A 682 -5.91 6.19 -4.49
N THR A 683 -6.37 6.48 -5.71
CA THR A 683 -7.03 5.52 -6.59
C THR A 683 -6.05 5.08 -7.70
N ALA A 684 -6.50 5.01 -8.96
CA ALA A 684 -5.63 4.87 -10.11
C ALA A 684 -4.64 6.06 -10.26
N MET A 685 -5.07 7.23 -9.80
CA MET A 685 -4.26 8.44 -9.71
C MET A 685 -4.03 8.72 -8.23
N LEU A 686 -2.76 8.77 -7.81
CA LEU A 686 -2.36 9.11 -6.45
C LEU A 686 -2.53 10.61 -6.21
N GLY A 687 -3.13 10.98 -5.09
CA GLY A 687 -3.44 12.36 -4.74
C GLY A 687 -4.56 13.01 -5.56
N TYR A 688 -5.46 12.23 -6.19
CA TYR A 688 -6.58 12.75 -6.97
C TYR A 688 -7.62 13.44 -6.08
N THR A 689 -8.21 14.54 -6.55
CA THR A 689 -9.16 15.34 -5.75
C THR A 689 -10.56 15.35 -6.35
N PRO A 690 -11.62 15.63 -5.58
CA PRO A 690 -12.96 15.87 -6.13
C PRO A 690 -12.96 16.93 -7.24
N PHE A 691 -12.15 18.00 -7.09
CA PHE A 691 -11.98 19.02 -8.11
C PHE A 691 -11.41 18.45 -9.43
N MET A 692 -10.36 17.63 -9.34
CA MET A 692 -9.79 16.94 -10.51
C MET A 692 -10.78 15.98 -11.17
N LEU A 693 -11.58 15.27 -10.38
CA LEU A 693 -12.61 14.36 -10.91
C LEU A 693 -13.73 15.13 -11.64
N ALA A 694 -14.17 16.27 -11.11
CA ALA A 694 -15.14 17.14 -11.79
C ALA A 694 -14.59 17.67 -13.13
N ILE A 695 -13.29 18.02 -13.17
CA ILE A 695 -12.60 18.39 -14.41
C ILE A 695 -12.61 17.21 -15.39
N GLU A 696 -12.19 16.02 -14.96
CA GLU A 696 -12.18 14.82 -15.80
C GLU A 696 -13.55 14.58 -16.43
N LEU A 697 -14.63 14.69 -15.66
CA LEU A 697 -16.00 14.46 -16.12
C LEU A 697 -16.59 15.60 -16.98
N ASP A 698 -15.86 16.71 -17.14
CA ASP A 698 -16.29 17.94 -17.84
C ASP A 698 -17.52 18.62 -17.19
N GLU A 699 -17.57 18.58 -15.85
CA GLU A 699 -18.66 19.11 -15.02
C GLU A 699 -18.43 20.59 -14.64
N ALA A 700 -18.53 21.49 -15.63
CA ALA A 700 -18.23 22.92 -15.47
C ALA A 700 -19.01 23.60 -14.32
N GLU A 701 -20.29 23.29 -14.14
CA GLU A 701 -21.10 23.85 -13.05
C GLU A 701 -20.61 23.44 -11.66
N LEU A 702 -20.10 22.21 -11.52
CA LEU A 702 -19.56 21.75 -10.24
C LEU A 702 -18.18 22.35 -9.98
N VAL A 703 -17.36 22.49 -11.02
CA VAL A 703 -16.06 23.18 -10.92
C VAL A 703 -16.28 24.62 -10.45
N GLU A 704 -17.26 25.33 -11.02
CA GLU A 704 -17.64 26.68 -10.59
C GLU A 704 -18.14 26.71 -9.14
N ALA A 705 -19.06 25.82 -8.76
CA ALA A 705 -19.55 25.73 -7.39
C ALA A 705 -18.43 25.47 -6.37
N MET A 706 -17.43 24.65 -6.71
CA MET A 706 -16.27 24.41 -5.86
C MET A 706 -15.36 25.63 -5.76
N MET A 707 -15.17 26.39 -6.85
CA MET A 707 -14.41 27.64 -6.86
C MET A 707 -15.07 28.74 -6.02
N GLU A 708 -16.40 28.72 -5.92
CA GLU A 708 -17.21 29.68 -5.15
C GLU A 708 -17.48 29.24 -3.71
N SER A 709 -16.94 28.08 -3.30
CA SER A 709 -17.07 27.58 -1.94
C SER A 709 -16.57 28.60 -0.91
N LYS A 710 -17.37 28.81 0.13
CA LYS A 710 -17.02 29.70 1.26
C LYS A 710 -16.09 29.03 2.27
N HIS A 711 -15.95 27.71 2.21
CA HIS A 711 -15.22 26.91 3.20
C HIS A 711 -13.79 26.58 2.77
N HIS A 712 -13.58 26.36 1.47
CA HIS A 712 -12.30 25.92 0.93
C HIS A 712 -11.95 26.68 -0.34
N GLN A 713 -10.72 27.19 -0.40
CA GLN A 713 -10.15 27.74 -1.63
C GLN A 713 -9.56 26.62 -2.48
N ILE A 714 -9.77 26.66 -3.80
CA ILE A 714 -9.19 25.70 -4.73
C ILE A 714 -7.67 25.86 -4.78
N ASN A 715 -6.97 24.74 -4.65
CA ASN A 715 -5.55 24.68 -4.89
C ASN A 715 -5.25 24.45 -6.38
N PHE A 716 -5.18 25.52 -7.17
CA PHE A 716 -4.86 25.42 -8.59
C PHE A 716 -3.46 24.86 -8.89
N GLY A 717 -2.57 24.84 -7.89
CA GLY A 717 -1.25 24.22 -7.98
C GLY A 717 -1.24 22.72 -7.68
N ASP A 718 -2.39 22.11 -7.33
CA ASP A 718 -2.43 20.68 -7.05
C ASP A 718 -2.20 19.85 -8.30
N THR A 719 -1.64 18.67 -8.05
CA THR A 719 -1.24 17.72 -9.08
C THR A 719 -1.46 16.30 -8.55
N CYS A 720 -1.71 15.37 -9.46
CA CYS A 720 -1.83 13.95 -9.16
C CYS A 720 -0.75 13.14 -9.87
N VAL A 721 -0.54 11.90 -9.46
CA VAL A 721 0.48 11.01 -10.04
C VAL A 721 -0.18 9.71 -10.49
N ASP A 722 -0.01 9.35 -11.76
CA ASP A 722 -0.48 8.06 -12.27
C ASP A 722 0.22 6.90 -11.53
N SER A 723 -0.56 6.00 -10.93
CA SER A 723 -0.03 4.88 -10.14
C SER A 723 0.79 3.88 -10.95
N LEU A 724 0.54 3.76 -12.26
CA LEU A 724 1.22 2.86 -13.18
C LEU A 724 2.42 3.54 -13.83
N SER A 725 2.20 4.68 -14.48
CA SER A 725 3.26 5.37 -15.23
C SER A 725 4.16 6.24 -14.34
N ARG A 726 3.75 6.49 -13.10
CA ARG A 726 4.41 7.38 -12.12
C ARG A 726 4.60 8.82 -12.61
N GLN A 727 3.89 9.20 -13.66
CA GLN A 727 3.95 10.56 -14.20
C GLN A 727 3.04 11.50 -13.40
N ARG A 728 3.57 12.67 -13.05
CA ARG A 728 2.78 13.78 -12.51
C ARG A 728 1.94 14.45 -13.59
N VAL A 729 0.69 14.74 -13.26
CA VAL A 729 -0.30 15.41 -14.09
C VAL A 729 -0.81 16.64 -13.33
N ASP A 730 -0.69 17.81 -13.95
CA ASP A 730 -1.29 19.06 -13.48
C ASP A 730 -2.69 19.26 -14.06
N LEU A 731 -3.42 20.26 -13.58
CA LEU A 731 -4.80 20.52 -14.01
C LEU A 731 -4.90 20.83 -15.52
N ASP A 732 -3.96 21.60 -16.08
CA ASP A 732 -3.90 21.90 -17.52
C ASP A 732 -3.78 20.63 -18.38
N ARG A 733 -2.88 19.73 -17.98
CA ARG A 733 -2.68 18.46 -18.66
C ARG A 733 -3.85 17.54 -18.43
N LEU A 734 -4.46 17.57 -17.24
CA LEU A 734 -5.65 16.78 -16.93
C LEU A 734 -6.83 17.16 -17.85
N MET A 735 -7.14 18.46 -17.97
CA MET A 735 -8.18 18.95 -18.89
C MET A 735 -7.95 18.49 -20.33
N ARG A 736 -6.71 18.60 -20.81
CA ARG A 736 -6.34 18.18 -22.18
C ARG A 736 -6.43 16.67 -22.37
N ASN A 737 -5.96 15.89 -21.39
CA ASN A 737 -6.02 14.43 -21.46
C ASN A 737 -7.46 13.92 -21.52
N TRP A 738 -8.39 14.60 -20.85
CA TRP A 738 -9.79 14.19 -20.75
C TRP A 738 -10.74 14.90 -21.73
N ASN A 739 -10.23 15.85 -22.52
CA ASN A 739 -11.02 16.71 -23.42
C ASN A 739 -12.16 17.45 -22.70
N SER A 740 -11.85 18.06 -21.56
CA SER A 740 -12.80 18.80 -20.71
C SER A 740 -13.13 20.17 -21.30
N ASN A 741 -13.86 20.18 -22.42
CA ASN A 741 -14.10 21.38 -23.23
C ASN A 741 -14.95 22.43 -22.52
N LYS A 742 -16.01 22.03 -21.79
CA LYS A 742 -16.87 22.98 -21.07
C LYS A 742 -16.10 23.63 -19.93
N VAL A 743 -15.32 22.84 -19.19
CA VAL A 743 -14.46 23.36 -18.13
C VAL A 743 -13.41 24.30 -18.70
N ALA A 744 -12.75 23.93 -19.80
CA ALA A 744 -11.75 24.78 -20.44
C ALA A 744 -12.33 26.12 -20.92
N GLN A 745 -13.55 26.11 -21.49
CA GLN A 745 -14.24 27.35 -21.89
C GLN A 745 -14.55 28.24 -20.68
N MET A 746 -15.14 27.69 -19.62
CA MET A 746 -15.45 28.41 -18.38
C MET A 746 -14.18 28.99 -17.73
N TRP A 747 -13.06 28.26 -17.78
CA TRP A 747 -11.77 28.73 -17.30
C TRP A 747 -11.25 29.93 -18.13
N LEU A 748 -11.40 29.89 -19.46
CA LEU A 748 -11.04 31.01 -20.31
C LEU A 748 -11.86 32.25 -19.95
N GLU A 749 -13.19 32.13 -19.85
CA GLU A 749 -14.08 33.25 -19.54
C GLU A 749 -13.77 33.90 -18.17
N ARG A 750 -13.36 33.11 -17.18
CA ARG A 750 -13.14 33.57 -15.80
C ARG A 750 -11.75 34.16 -15.53
N PHE A 751 -10.74 33.81 -16.32
CA PHE A 751 -9.34 34.20 -16.10
C PHE A 751 -8.70 34.92 -17.30
N SER A 752 -9.51 35.41 -18.24
CA SER A 752 -9.03 36.16 -19.42
C SER A 752 -8.81 37.66 -19.18
N ASP A 753 -8.89 38.12 -17.92
CA ASP A 753 -8.58 39.50 -17.50
C ASP A 753 -7.17 39.66 -16.91
#